data_AF-I4A850-F1
#
_entry.id   AF-I4A850-F1
#
_cell.length_a   1.000
_cell.length_b   1.000
_cell.length_c   1.000
_cell.angle_alpha   90.00
_cell.angle_beta   90.00
_cell.angle_gamma   90.00
#
_symmetry.space_group_name_H-M   'P 1'
#
loop_
_entity.id
_entity.type
_entity.pdbx_description
1 polymer ?
#
loop_
_entity_poly.entity_id
_entity_poly.type
_entity_poly.pdbx_seq_one_letter_code
_entity_poly.pdbx_strand_id
1 'polypeptide(L)'
;MNDYLVQPWDLEEGTGVDLDMWVPPYIDELAQQVMAYYDMEPHTKTLITSKPDKGGAIWKIETNKGPRSLKLLHRKPRRSHFSIGAQEYIVKNGGRVPKIIETKEGALYVEKGGKLWIVTDWIESLTPASKDLSGAQALCYGLGEFHRHTRGYTPPAGSQKASRLYRWPAYYKKIIAKIDWFRNIAKAYSDIPSSQALLAVIDVFQRQAQDALSLLEQPFYTQMLSMGEEHWGLVHQDYGWSNGQLGTGGLWVIDLDGVAYDLPIRDLRKLISGTMDDLGRWDIPWIRGMISAYHDANPIDRETYEIFLNDLAFPNEFYKHLNEMLFDPRDFLSNNLDGIITRLNLLEQTKGIALAELALDKEKFPKGNYETDAPPKLIIKDESLFYPDRKHEEYLKTRTEAEIQRQKDVKKVSLMNKDQLKVLMICTEKLPVPAVRGGAIQTYIDGVSGLLSQEHTLTILGTTDPSLPNEECKNDIRYVRIESEQFFEIYAARVIDFLRDESFDLIHVFNRPRLIPLIREVAPYSRIILSMHNDMFNSDKIDPQDALTAIREVEQIITVSDYVGKTISNLYPQAASKVHTIYSGVDLKRFIPWKKSDRAAQVRHELRSSYNLEDKTVILFVGRLTPKKGTDLLLQAINELSIKNPNIALVIVGGTWYSVDTVTDYVAYVRALAEKAKFPVITTGYVSSDVIHEWFWAGDLFVCPSQWQEPLARVHYEAMAAGLPFLTTARGGNPEVVIDQNGLLVDRPEDPLEFAEKLDILIADPKLRRKMGRTGRLLAEERFSWERVANEVLESWKQRVNNEPDTENMSVFVDLAKVNDEEVTVGDNELETESKFAIVDLAKVNDKEVTVGDNELETESKFAIVDLAKVNDEEVTVGDNERETESKFAFVNLAKVNDEEITISDNESENFFNQTIEACLLISNIPRIMIYPKRVKDDGINSTNSHLWRIIWYLKIIELIVYEKKNAAPLLPYLLRNA
;
A
#
# COMPACT_ATOMS: atom_id res chain seq x y z
N MET A 1 -41.26 12.08 7.21
CA MET A 1 -40.92 11.15 8.30
C MET A 1 -39.52 10.69 8.03
N ASN A 2 -38.59 10.90 8.97
CA ASN A 2 -37.17 10.63 8.74
C ASN A 2 -36.98 9.14 8.39
N ASP A 3 -36.32 8.87 7.28
CA ASP A 3 -35.90 7.52 6.91
C ASP A 3 -34.87 7.03 7.93
N TYR A 4 -35.32 6.30 8.94
CA TYR A 4 -34.44 5.72 9.96
C TYR A 4 -33.48 4.73 9.29
N LEU A 5 -32.19 5.09 9.25
CA LEU A 5 -31.11 4.19 8.85
C LEU A 5 -30.85 3.19 9.98
N VAL A 6 -30.88 1.90 9.66
CA VAL A 6 -30.56 0.82 10.59
C VAL A 6 -29.08 0.91 10.98
N GLN A 7 -28.82 1.20 12.26
CA GLN A 7 -27.48 1.20 12.86
C GLN A 7 -27.34 0.01 13.81
N PRO A 8 -26.10 -0.42 14.16
CA PRO A 8 -25.88 -1.27 15.33
C PRO A 8 -26.57 -0.69 16.56
N TRP A 9 -27.00 -1.55 17.48
CA TRP A 9 -27.67 -1.14 18.71
C TRP A 9 -27.03 -1.80 19.94
N ASP A 10 -26.84 -1.01 20.97
CA ASP A 10 -26.44 -1.41 22.31
C ASP A 10 -27.40 -0.79 23.34
N LEU A 11 -27.44 -1.36 24.54
CA LEU A 11 -28.11 -0.77 25.69
C LEU A 11 -27.04 -0.46 26.74
N GLU A 12 -27.25 0.62 27.52
CA GLU A 12 -26.39 0.92 28.67
C GLU A 12 -26.29 -0.30 29.61
N GLU A 13 -25.08 -0.54 30.16
CA GLU A 13 -24.82 -1.64 31.09
C GLU A 13 -25.82 -1.60 32.26
N GLY A 14 -26.51 -2.73 32.51
CA GLY A 14 -27.43 -2.88 33.65
C GLY A 14 -28.92 -3.00 33.30
N THR A 15 -29.31 -2.99 32.04
CA THR A 15 -30.72 -3.15 31.62
C THR A 15 -31.26 -4.59 31.74
N GLY A 16 -30.39 -5.60 31.88
CA GLY A 16 -30.78 -7.01 32.03
C GLY A 16 -31.44 -7.62 30.78
N VAL A 17 -31.41 -6.92 29.65
CA VAL A 17 -31.99 -7.36 28.38
C VAL A 17 -30.99 -8.24 27.64
N ASP A 18 -31.44 -9.41 27.19
CA ASP A 18 -30.68 -10.24 26.26
C ASP A 18 -30.71 -9.62 24.85
N LEU A 19 -29.60 -8.97 24.47
CA LEU A 19 -29.47 -8.25 23.20
C LEU A 19 -29.50 -9.17 21.97
N ASP A 20 -29.23 -10.48 22.14
CA ASP A 20 -29.31 -11.47 21.06
C ASP A 20 -30.76 -11.94 20.83
N MET A 21 -31.67 -11.57 21.71
CA MET A 21 -33.11 -11.84 21.66
C MET A 21 -33.94 -10.56 21.66
N TRP A 22 -33.34 -9.44 21.25
CA TRP A 22 -33.99 -8.13 21.24
C TRP A 22 -33.61 -7.27 20.02
N VAL A 23 -34.60 -6.54 19.51
CA VAL A 23 -34.43 -5.53 18.45
C VAL A 23 -35.11 -4.21 18.88
N PRO A 24 -34.58 -3.05 18.44
CA PRO A 24 -35.25 -1.77 18.66
C PRO A 24 -36.67 -1.75 18.08
N PRO A 25 -37.64 -1.06 18.72
CA PRO A 25 -39.03 -1.01 18.24
C PRO A 25 -39.17 -0.56 16.78
N TYR A 26 -38.35 0.38 16.32
CA TYR A 26 -38.37 0.85 14.94
C TYR A 26 -37.93 -0.23 13.92
N ILE A 27 -37.05 -1.16 14.31
CA ILE A 27 -36.67 -2.31 13.47
C ILE A 27 -37.86 -3.25 13.32
N ASP A 28 -38.63 -3.43 14.38
CA ASP A 28 -39.83 -4.26 14.38
C ASP A 28 -40.96 -3.66 13.53
N GLU A 29 -41.10 -2.32 13.52
CA GLU A 29 -41.98 -1.59 12.60
C GLU A 29 -41.52 -1.75 11.14
N LEU A 30 -40.23 -1.61 10.86
CA LEU A 30 -39.67 -1.83 9.53
C LEU A 30 -39.94 -3.27 9.05
N ALA A 31 -39.77 -4.27 9.92
CA ALA A 31 -40.08 -5.65 9.61
C ALA A 31 -41.55 -5.85 9.20
N GLN A 32 -42.50 -5.22 9.89
CA GLN A 32 -43.92 -5.25 9.50
C GLN A 32 -44.15 -4.64 8.12
N GLN A 33 -43.52 -3.49 7.85
CA GLN A 33 -43.65 -2.82 6.56
C GLN A 33 -43.03 -3.63 5.42
N VAL A 34 -41.91 -4.32 5.67
CA VAL A 34 -41.24 -5.20 4.70
C VAL A 34 -42.13 -6.42 4.37
N MET A 35 -42.76 -7.05 5.36
CA MET A 35 -43.63 -8.21 5.12
C MET A 35 -44.78 -7.91 4.15
N ALA A 36 -45.29 -6.68 4.11
CA ALA A 36 -46.38 -6.29 3.21
C ALA A 36 -46.06 -6.40 1.71
N TYR A 37 -44.76 -6.42 1.34
CA TYR A 37 -44.29 -6.58 -0.04
C TYR A 37 -44.40 -8.02 -0.57
N TYR A 38 -44.61 -9.00 0.31
CA TYR A 38 -44.66 -10.41 -0.05
C TYR A 38 -46.10 -10.92 -0.14
N ASP A 39 -46.36 -11.88 -1.03
CA ASP A 39 -47.67 -12.55 -1.16
C ASP A 39 -47.89 -13.57 -0.02
N MET A 40 -47.98 -13.07 1.21
CA MET A 40 -48.21 -13.87 2.41
C MET A 40 -48.92 -13.06 3.50
N GLU A 41 -49.74 -13.72 4.29
CA GLU A 41 -50.38 -13.16 5.48
C GLU A 41 -49.73 -13.75 6.74
N PRO A 42 -48.93 -12.98 7.49
CA PRO A 42 -48.29 -13.46 8.72
C PRO A 42 -49.27 -13.47 9.90
N HIS A 43 -49.33 -14.59 10.62
CA HIS A 43 -50.16 -14.77 11.82
C HIS A 43 -49.36 -14.54 13.11
N THR A 44 -48.12 -15.04 13.15
CA THR A 44 -47.20 -14.88 14.28
C THR A 44 -45.81 -14.55 13.78
N LYS A 45 -45.06 -13.77 14.57
CA LYS A 45 -43.66 -13.40 14.33
C LYS A 45 -42.87 -13.64 15.61
N THR A 46 -41.85 -14.49 15.53
CA THR A 46 -40.97 -14.83 16.65
C THR A 46 -39.54 -14.47 16.27
N LEU A 47 -38.89 -13.61 17.05
CA LEU A 47 -37.45 -13.32 16.88
C LEU A 47 -36.65 -14.56 17.28
N ILE A 48 -35.76 -14.99 16.39
CA ILE A 48 -34.90 -16.17 16.58
C ILE A 48 -33.53 -15.75 17.07
N THR A 49 -32.99 -14.67 16.49
CA THR A 49 -31.71 -14.09 16.90
C THR A 49 -31.58 -12.68 16.33
N SER A 50 -30.93 -11.79 17.08
CA SER A 50 -30.40 -10.51 16.63
C SER A 50 -28.88 -10.55 16.58
N LYS A 51 -28.31 -9.69 15.72
CA LYS A 51 -26.87 -9.40 15.62
C LYS A 51 -26.70 -7.90 15.94
N PRO A 52 -26.82 -7.50 17.22
CA PRO A 52 -26.86 -6.09 17.65
C PRO A 52 -25.65 -5.29 17.18
N ASP A 53 -24.46 -5.88 17.28
CA ASP A 53 -23.17 -5.34 16.84
C ASP A 53 -23.07 -5.07 15.33
N LYS A 54 -23.87 -5.77 14.53
CA LYS A 54 -23.83 -5.73 13.05
C LYS A 54 -25.08 -5.11 12.43
N GLY A 55 -26.12 -4.89 13.21
CA GLY A 55 -27.42 -4.43 12.75
C GLY A 55 -28.13 -5.46 11.87
N GLY A 56 -28.21 -6.72 12.32
CA GLY A 56 -28.91 -7.82 11.64
C GLY A 56 -29.91 -8.52 12.56
N ALA A 57 -30.89 -9.23 12.00
CA ALA A 57 -31.85 -10.00 12.79
C ALA A 57 -32.60 -11.05 11.93
N ILE A 58 -33.08 -12.11 12.57
CA ILE A 58 -33.81 -13.21 11.93
C ILE A 58 -35.08 -13.49 12.74
N TRP A 59 -36.22 -13.52 12.06
CA TRP A 59 -37.49 -13.93 12.61
C TRP A 59 -38.01 -15.19 11.92
N LYS A 60 -38.66 -16.07 12.67
CA LYS A 60 -39.60 -17.06 12.13
C LYS A 60 -40.97 -16.41 12.06
N ILE A 61 -41.64 -16.52 10.92
CA ILE A 61 -43.01 -16.05 10.73
C ILE A 61 -43.90 -17.19 10.26
N GLU A 62 -45.05 -17.36 10.92
CA GLU A 62 -46.06 -18.33 10.48
C GLU A 62 -47.01 -17.64 9.52
N THR A 63 -47.22 -18.18 8.32
CA THR A 63 -48.01 -17.51 7.27
C THR A 63 -49.09 -18.43 6.69
N ASN A 64 -50.04 -17.86 5.96
CA ASN A 64 -51.03 -18.62 5.18
C ASN A 64 -50.41 -19.44 4.02
N LYS A 65 -49.10 -19.30 3.76
CA LYS A 65 -48.31 -20.09 2.80
C LYS A 65 -47.29 -21.02 3.48
N GLY A 66 -47.44 -21.28 4.79
CA GLY A 66 -46.50 -22.05 5.61
C GLY A 66 -45.47 -21.17 6.34
N PRO A 67 -44.57 -21.78 7.13
CA PRO A 67 -43.57 -21.05 7.90
C PRO A 67 -42.49 -20.44 6.99
N ARG A 68 -42.06 -19.21 7.29
CA ARG A 68 -41.00 -18.48 6.57
C ARG A 68 -39.95 -17.91 7.53
N SER A 69 -38.77 -17.61 7.01
CA SER A 69 -37.73 -16.85 7.71
C SER A 69 -37.66 -15.44 7.12
N LEU A 70 -37.92 -14.41 7.93
CA LEU A 70 -37.63 -13.02 7.59
C LEU A 70 -36.23 -12.67 8.10
N LYS A 71 -35.37 -12.12 7.25
CA LYS A 71 -34.00 -11.75 7.62
C LYS A 71 -33.69 -10.31 7.27
N LEU A 72 -33.19 -9.57 8.26
CA LEU A 72 -32.50 -8.30 8.09
C LEU A 72 -31.01 -8.58 7.90
N LEU A 73 -30.52 -8.34 6.67
CA LEU A 73 -29.13 -8.62 6.33
C LEU A 73 -28.21 -7.54 6.91
N HIS A 74 -27.18 -7.99 7.62
CA HIS A 74 -26.30 -7.10 8.37
C HIS A 74 -25.26 -6.38 7.48
N ARG A 75 -25.02 -6.84 6.25
CA ARG A 75 -24.08 -6.24 5.31
C ARG A 75 -24.70 -5.05 4.55
N LYS A 76 -23.85 -4.19 3.97
CA LYS A 76 -24.29 -3.09 3.10
C LYS A 76 -25.00 -3.64 1.84
N PRO A 77 -25.96 -2.92 1.24
CA PRO A 77 -26.75 -3.42 0.10
C PRO A 77 -25.93 -4.05 -1.04
N ARG A 78 -24.92 -3.33 -1.54
CA ARG A 78 -23.99 -3.85 -2.58
C ARG A 78 -23.36 -5.20 -2.22
N ARG A 79 -23.00 -5.39 -0.95
CA ARG A 79 -22.41 -6.64 -0.45
C ARG A 79 -23.47 -7.74 -0.32
N SER A 80 -24.68 -7.40 0.12
CA SER A 80 -25.79 -8.34 0.29
C SER A 80 -26.34 -8.86 -1.03
N HIS A 81 -26.33 -8.08 -2.12
CA HIS A 81 -26.70 -8.61 -3.45
C HIS A 81 -25.84 -9.81 -3.87
N PHE A 82 -24.57 -9.85 -3.46
CA PHE A 82 -23.68 -10.96 -3.76
C PHE A 82 -24.15 -12.27 -3.10
N SER A 83 -24.55 -12.24 -1.82
CA SER A 83 -25.02 -13.44 -1.12
C SER A 83 -26.43 -13.85 -1.54
N ILE A 84 -27.30 -12.89 -1.84
CA ILE A 84 -28.65 -13.14 -2.37
C ILE A 84 -28.57 -13.87 -3.72
N GLY A 85 -27.78 -13.34 -4.66
CA GLY A 85 -27.57 -13.97 -5.97
C GLY A 85 -26.93 -15.36 -5.85
N ALA A 86 -26.00 -15.54 -4.91
CA ALA A 86 -25.37 -16.82 -4.65
C ALA A 86 -26.40 -17.85 -4.16
N GLN A 87 -27.25 -17.46 -3.21
CA GLN A 87 -28.29 -18.34 -2.67
C GLN A 87 -29.28 -18.77 -3.75
N GLU A 88 -29.72 -17.84 -4.61
CA GLU A 88 -30.59 -18.17 -5.74
C GLU A 88 -29.91 -19.12 -6.74
N TYR A 89 -28.64 -18.85 -7.08
CA TYR A 89 -27.84 -19.70 -7.98
C TYR A 89 -27.69 -21.13 -7.43
N ILE A 90 -27.38 -21.27 -6.14
CA ILE A 90 -27.20 -22.57 -5.50
C ILE A 90 -28.50 -23.38 -5.54
N VAL A 91 -29.65 -22.76 -5.25
CA VAL A 91 -30.96 -23.44 -5.35
C VAL A 91 -31.25 -23.88 -6.79
N LYS A 92 -30.98 -23.03 -7.78
CA LYS A 92 -31.18 -23.36 -9.21
C LYS A 92 -30.32 -24.54 -9.65
N ASN A 93 -29.14 -24.71 -9.07
CA ASN A 93 -28.25 -25.84 -9.33
C ASN A 93 -28.57 -27.08 -8.49
N GLY A 94 -29.63 -27.06 -7.65
CA GLY A 94 -30.02 -28.22 -6.82
C GLY A 94 -29.34 -28.28 -5.46
N GLY A 95 -28.60 -27.24 -5.06
CA GLY A 95 -27.98 -27.14 -3.75
C GLY A 95 -29.01 -26.93 -2.63
N ARG A 96 -28.75 -27.53 -1.47
CA ARG A 96 -29.65 -27.52 -0.30
C ARG A 96 -29.41 -26.30 0.57
N VAL A 97 -29.93 -25.16 0.13
CA VAL A 97 -30.00 -23.91 0.90
C VAL A 97 -31.44 -23.40 0.89
N PRO A 98 -31.89 -22.64 1.91
CA PRO A 98 -33.26 -22.13 1.93
C PRO A 98 -33.58 -21.32 0.67
N LYS A 99 -34.72 -21.58 0.01
CA LYS A 99 -35.11 -20.82 -1.18
C LYS A 99 -35.56 -19.42 -0.79
N ILE A 100 -35.15 -18.41 -1.56
CA ILE A 100 -35.63 -17.03 -1.42
C ILE A 100 -37.03 -16.93 -2.02
N ILE A 101 -37.94 -16.28 -1.28
CA ILE A 101 -39.30 -15.97 -1.73
C ILE A 101 -39.26 -14.61 -2.41
N GLU A 102 -39.87 -14.52 -3.59
CA GLU A 102 -40.00 -13.26 -4.33
C GLU A 102 -41.11 -12.38 -3.74
N THR A 103 -40.95 -11.06 -3.88
CA THR A 103 -42.02 -10.09 -3.59
C THR A 103 -43.16 -10.23 -4.62
N LYS A 104 -44.28 -9.55 -4.37
CA LYS A 104 -45.41 -9.46 -5.32
C LYS A 104 -45.01 -8.93 -6.71
N GLU A 105 -43.90 -8.21 -6.78
CA GLU A 105 -43.36 -7.62 -8.02
C GLU A 105 -42.20 -8.44 -8.61
N GLY A 106 -41.88 -9.61 -8.04
CA GLY A 106 -40.82 -10.50 -8.52
C GLY A 106 -39.41 -10.13 -8.03
N ALA A 107 -39.26 -9.22 -7.06
CA ALA A 107 -37.95 -8.89 -6.50
C ALA A 107 -37.52 -9.92 -5.44
N LEU A 108 -36.22 -10.21 -5.34
CA LEU A 108 -35.66 -11.16 -4.37
C LEU A 108 -35.48 -10.58 -2.95
N TYR A 109 -35.61 -9.27 -2.79
CA TYR A 109 -35.37 -8.55 -1.54
C TYR A 109 -36.17 -7.25 -1.48
N VAL A 110 -36.22 -6.65 -0.29
CA VAL A 110 -36.74 -5.30 -0.06
C VAL A 110 -35.63 -4.45 0.56
N GLU A 111 -35.34 -3.29 -0.01
CA GLU A 111 -34.42 -2.32 0.60
C GLU A 111 -35.18 -1.37 1.52
N LYS A 112 -34.81 -1.35 2.81
CA LYS A 112 -35.44 -0.45 3.77
C LYS A 112 -34.52 -0.15 4.96
N GLY A 113 -34.48 1.11 5.37
CA GLY A 113 -33.58 1.59 6.42
C GLY A 113 -32.09 1.45 6.06
N GLY A 114 -31.74 1.55 4.77
CA GLY A 114 -30.36 1.42 4.27
C GLY A 114 -29.80 0.00 4.29
N LYS A 115 -30.65 -1.02 4.45
CA LYS A 115 -30.30 -2.45 4.48
C LYS A 115 -31.23 -3.25 3.58
N LEU A 116 -30.79 -4.45 3.19
CA LEU A 116 -31.63 -5.39 2.46
C LEU A 116 -32.30 -6.36 3.42
N TRP A 117 -33.55 -6.68 3.11
CA TRP A 117 -34.36 -7.68 3.78
C TRP A 117 -34.72 -8.78 2.79
N ILE A 118 -34.69 -10.03 3.25
CA ILE A 118 -35.12 -11.18 2.45
C ILE A 118 -36.10 -12.04 3.24
N VAL A 119 -36.95 -12.75 2.50
CA VAL A 119 -37.78 -13.83 3.04
C VAL A 119 -37.32 -15.14 2.41
N THR A 120 -37.12 -16.17 3.22
CA THR A 120 -36.76 -17.51 2.74
C THR A 120 -37.75 -18.56 3.25
N ASP A 121 -37.74 -19.74 2.63
CA ASP A 121 -38.36 -20.93 3.22
C ASP A 121 -37.84 -21.15 4.66
N TRP A 122 -38.75 -21.50 5.56
CA TRP A 122 -38.37 -22.10 6.84
C TRP A 122 -38.37 -23.62 6.68
N ILE A 123 -37.19 -24.23 6.70
CA ILE A 123 -37.07 -25.68 6.54
C ILE A 123 -37.41 -26.34 7.88
N GLU A 124 -38.63 -26.87 7.97
CA GLU A 124 -39.03 -27.69 9.11
C GLU A 124 -38.22 -29.00 9.11
N SER A 125 -37.92 -29.56 10.29
CA SER A 125 -37.11 -30.77 10.52
C SER A 125 -35.58 -30.65 10.41
N LEU A 126 -35.00 -29.45 10.37
CA LEU A 126 -33.55 -29.32 10.49
C LEU A 126 -33.07 -29.70 11.90
N THR A 127 -32.13 -30.64 11.99
CA THR A 127 -31.51 -31.08 13.25
C THR A 127 -29.98 -30.98 13.19
N PRO A 128 -29.30 -30.67 14.30
CA PRO A 128 -27.84 -30.71 14.34
C PRO A 128 -27.32 -32.12 14.05
N ALA A 129 -26.20 -32.21 13.31
CA ALA A 129 -25.46 -33.47 13.18
C ALA A 129 -24.94 -33.94 14.55
N SER A 130 -24.80 -35.26 14.74
CA SER A 130 -24.22 -35.84 15.95
C SER A 130 -22.77 -35.42 16.12
N LYS A 131 -22.36 -35.07 17.35
CA LYS A 131 -20.96 -34.69 17.65
C LYS A 131 -20.03 -35.90 17.78
N ASP A 132 -20.10 -36.81 16.80
CA ASP A 132 -19.25 -37.98 16.64
C ASP A 132 -18.67 -38.04 15.22
N LEU A 133 -17.87 -39.06 14.90
CA LEU A 133 -17.22 -39.17 13.60
C LEU A 133 -18.24 -39.24 12.46
N SER A 134 -19.35 -39.96 12.67
CA SER A 134 -20.42 -40.09 11.66
C SER A 134 -21.02 -38.73 11.32
N GLY A 135 -21.34 -37.90 12.33
CA GLY A 135 -21.87 -36.56 12.09
C GLY A 135 -20.83 -35.60 11.50
N ALA A 136 -19.56 -35.71 11.87
CA ALA A 136 -18.47 -34.95 11.25
C ALA A 136 -18.30 -35.31 9.76
N GLN A 137 -18.40 -36.60 9.41
CA GLN A 137 -18.41 -37.06 8.01
C GLN A 137 -19.62 -36.53 7.25
N ALA A 138 -20.82 -36.56 7.85
CA ALA A 138 -22.02 -36.00 7.23
C ALA A 138 -21.90 -34.50 6.96
N LEU A 139 -21.30 -33.73 7.88
CA LEU A 139 -21.00 -32.30 7.68
C LEU A 139 -20.02 -32.07 6.53
N CYS A 140 -18.95 -32.86 6.45
CA CYS A 140 -17.94 -32.77 5.38
C CYS A 140 -18.52 -33.14 4.01
N TYR A 141 -19.36 -34.18 3.94
CA TYR A 141 -20.05 -34.56 2.72
C TYR A 141 -20.98 -33.45 2.26
N GLY A 142 -21.82 -32.91 3.15
CA GLY A 142 -22.70 -31.78 2.85
C GLY A 142 -21.95 -30.52 2.42
N LEU A 143 -20.79 -30.25 3.01
CA LEU A 143 -19.91 -29.16 2.62
C LEU A 143 -19.34 -29.35 1.21
N GLY A 144 -18.93 -30.58 0.88
CA GLY A 144 -18.49 -30.93 -0.47
C GLY A 144 -19.58 -30.68 -1.51
N GLU A 145 -20.81 -31.13 -1.23
CA GLU A 145 -21.95 -30.85 -2.11
C GLU A 145 -22.20 -29.35 -2.24
N PHE A 146 -22.17 -28.59 -1.13
CA PHE A 146 -22.33 -27.14 -1.18
C PHE A 146 -21.30 -26.49 -2.12
N HIS A 147 -20.01 -26.78 -1.94
CA HIS A 147 -18.96 -26.22 -2.80
C HIS A 147 -19.15 -26.60 -4.26
N ARG A 148 -19.51 -27.86 -4.55
CA ARG A 148 -19.78 -28.32 -5.93
C ARG A 148 -20.90 -27.52 -6.59
N HIS A 149 -22.00 -27.26 -5.88
CA HIS A 149 -23.16 -26.51 -6.38
C HIS A 149 -22.92 -24.99 -6.52
N THR A 150 -21.80 -24.47 -6.02
CA THR A 150 -21.45 -23.05 -6.12
C THR A 150 -20.52 -22.72 -7.29
N ARG A 151 -19.92 -23.74 -7.93
CA ARG A 151 -19.05 -23.54 -9.10
C ARG A 151 -19.83 -22.91 -10.25
N GLY A 152 -19.19 -22.00 -10.97
CA GLY A 152 -19.81 -21.25 -12.08
C GLY A 152 -20.70 -20.08 -11.64
N TYR A 153 -20.81 -19.78 -10.34
CA TYR A 153 -21.58 -18.63 -9.89
C TYR A 153 -20.96 -17.33 -10.42
N THR A 154 -21.76 -16.50 -11.08
CA THR A 154 -21.40 -15.13 -11.47
C THR A 154 -22.34 -14.16 -10.72
N PRO A 155 -21.82 -13.12 -10.03
CA PRO A 155 -22.67 -12.26 -9.21
C PRO A 155 -23.57 -11.34 -10.05
N PRO A 156 -24.76 -10.95 -9.56
CA PRO A 156 -25.61 -9.98 -10.23
C PRO A 156 -24.90 -8.64 -10.48
N ALA A 157 -25.28 -7.95 -11.56
CA ALA A 157 -24.75 -6.62 -11.89
C ALA A 157 -24.94 -5.63 -10.72
N GLY A 158 -23.94 -4.77 -10.48
CA GLY A 158 -23.95 -3.78 -9.39
C GLY A 158 -23.55 -4.33 -8.01
N SER A 159 -23.49 -5.66 -7.84
CA SER A 159 -23.05 -6.29 -6.58
C SER A 159 -21.56 -6.04 -6.30
N GLN A 160 -21.21 -5.94 -5.02
CA GLN A 160 -19.83 -5.88 -4.56
C GLN A 160 -19.26 -7.30 -4.48
N LYS A 161 -18.41 -7.64 -5.45
CA LYS A 161 -17.75 -8.95 -5.56
C LYS A 161 -16.99 -9.33 -4.28
N ALA A 162 -17.25 -10.54 -3.78
CA ALA A 162 -16.59 -11.14 -2.62
C ALA A 162 -15.44 -12.04 -3.04
N SER A 163 -14.20 -11.74 -2.65
CA SER A 163 -13.13 -12.70 -2.94
C SER A 163 -12.00 -12.65 -1.93
N ARG A 164 -11.61 -13.84 -1.49
CA ARG A 164 -10.46 -14.12 -0.64
C ARG A 164 -9.42 -15.01 -1.33
N LEU A 165 -9.75 -15.55 -2.50
CA LEU A 165 -8.92 -16.45 -3.29
C LEU A 165 -7.46 -15.98 -3.42
N TYR A 166 -7.26 -14.70 -3.74
CA TYR A 166 -5.93 -14.11 -3.97
C TYR A 166 -5.24 -13.54 -2.72
N ARG A 167 -5.74 -13.83 -1.52
CA ARG A 167 -5.33 -13.14 -0.27
C ARG A 167 -4.59 -14.00 0.73
N TRP A 168 -4.34 -15.28 0.45
CA TRP A 168 -3.71 -16.19 1.42
C TRP A 168 -2.28 -15.76 1.80
N PRO A 169 -1.39 -15.38 0.87
CA PRO A 169 -0.04 -14.93 1.26
C PRO A 169 -0.08 -13.67 2.14
N ALA A 170 -0.95 -12.72 1.80
CA ALA A 170 -1.15 -11.51 2.61
C ALA A 170 -1.73 -11.84 4.01
N TYR A 171 -2.65 -12.81 4.09
CA TYR A 171 -3.18 -13.31 5.35
C TYR A 171 -2.08 -13.98 6.19
N TYR A 172 -1.22 -14.82 5.60
CA TYR A 172 -0.14 -15.49 6.32
C TYR A 172 0.88 -14.47 6.85
N LYS A 173 1.31 -13.52 6.01
CA LYS A 173 2.17 -12.39 6.42
C LYS A 173 1.56 -11.58 7.57
N LYS A 174 0.25 -11.35 7.53
CA LYS A 174 -0.47 -10.69 8.64
C LYS A 174 -0.37 -11.49 9.93
N ILE A 175 -0.57 -12.81 9.91
CA ILE A 175 -0.49 -13.62 11.13
C ILE A 175 0.95 -13.70 11.66
N ILE A 176 1.96 -13.81 10.79
CA ILE A 176 3.38 -13.76 11.19
C ILE A 176 3.66 -12.44 11.94
N ALA A 177 3.22 -11.31 11.40
CA ALA A 177 3.36 -10.02 12.06
C ALA A 177 2.62 -9.96 13.40
N LYS A 178 1.44 -10.59 13.52
CA LYS A 178 0.69 -10.69 14.79
C LYS A 178 1.43 -11.52 15.84
N ILE A 179 2.08 -12.61 15.44
CA ILE A 179 2.91 -13.41 16.33
C ILE A 179 4.08 -12.56 16.87
N ASP A 180 4.70 -11.74 16.03
CA ASP A 180 5.73 -10.78 16.50
C ASP A 180 5.18 -9.77 17.51
N TRP A 181 3.95 -9.29 17.33
CA TRP A 181 3.30 -8.42 18.32
C TRP A 181 3.05 -9.12 19.66
N PHE A 182 2.63 -10.38 19.63
CA PHE A 182 2.47 -11.16 20.85
C PHE A 182 3.78 -11.29 21.63
N ARG A 183 4.89 -11.51 20.91
CA ARG A 183 6.24 -11.54 21.49
C ARG A 183 6.61 -10.20 22.12
N ASN A 184 6.35 -9.09 21.43
CA ASN A 184 6.68 -7.76 21.91
C ASN A 184 5.90 -7.41 23.19
N ILE A 185 4.62 -7.76 23.25
CA ILE A 185 3.79 -7.62 24.45
C ILE A 185 4.32 -8.49 25.58
N ALA A 186 4.60 -9.77 25.33
CA ALA A 186 5.15 -10.67 26.36
C ALA A 186 6.49 -10.16 26.92
N LYS A 187 7.35 -9.56 26.08
CA LYS A 187 8.58 -8.90 26.54
C LYS A 187 8.30 -7.67 27.40
N ALA A 188 7.32 -6.86 27.03
CA ALA A 188 6.92 -5.67 27.80
C ALA A 188 6.41 -6.04 29.21
N TYR A 189 5.71 -7.16 29.34
CA TYR A 189 5.22 -7.73 30.61
C TYR A 189 6.10 -8.89 31.12
N SER A 190 7.43 -8.81 30.95
CA SER A 190 8.37 -9.90 31.31
C SER A 190 8.34 -10.33 32.79
N ASP A 191 7.77 -9.52 33.67
CA ASP A 191 7.52 -9.81 35.08
C ASP A 191 6.35 -10.77 35.35
N ILE A 192 5.49 -11.00 34.36
CA ILE A 192 4.39 -11.97 34.46
C ILE A 192 4.91 -13.38 34.09
N PRO A 193 4.74 -14.41 34.95
CA PRO A 193 5.25 -15.76 34.67
C PRO A 193 4.79 -16.35 33.34
N SER A 194 3.51 -16.17 32.99
CA SER A 194 2.91 -16.65 31.74
C SER A 194 3.55 -16.02 30.50
N SER A 195 4.10 -14.81 30.60
CA SER A 195 4.87 -14.20 29.50
C SER A 195 6.12 -15.01 29.16
N GLN A 196 6.81 -15.59 30.16
CA GLN A 196 7.96 -16.47 29.92
C GLN A 196 7.52 -17.79 29.27
N ALA A 197 6.38 -18.33 29.69
CA ALA A 197 5.81 -19.54 29.07
C ALA A 197 5.48 -19.33 27.58
N LEU A 198 4.90 -18.18 27.22
CA LEU A 198 4.67 -17.81 25.82
C LEU A 198 5.98 -17.62 25.05
N LEU A 199 6.94 -16.87 25.61
CA LEU A 199 8.24 -16.62 24.98
C LEU A 199 9.02 -17.92 24.72
N ALA A 200 8.83 -18.95 25.54
CA ALA A 200 9.47 -20.26 25.36
C ALA A 200 8.95 -21.05 24.14
N VAL A 201 7.74 -20.76 23.65
CA VAL A 201 7.11 -21.54 22.56
C VAL A 201 6.85 -20.75 21.29
N ILE A 202 6.77 -19.42 21.37
CA ILE A 202 6.35 -18.54 20.28
C ILE A 202 7.23 -18.64 19.01
N ASP A 203 8.52 -18.94 19.17
CA ASP A 203 9.45 -19.15 18.04
C ASP A 203 9.08 -20.36 17.19
N VAL A 204 8.52 -21.41 17.80
CA VAL A 204 8.08 -22.62 17.09
C VAL A 204 6.92 -22.27 16.17
N PHE A 205 5.92 -21.58 16.67
CA PHE A 205 4.75 -21.15 15.88
C PHE A 205 5.12 -20.13 14.80
N GLN A 206 6.04 -19.21 15.09
CA GLN A 206 6.51 -18.26 14.07
C GLN A 206 7.21 -19.00 12.93
N ARG A 207 8.07 -19.98 13.24
CA ARG A 207 8.73 -20.80 12.21
C ARG A 207 7.73 -21.58 11.39
N GLN A 208 6.75 -22.25 12.03
CA GLN A 208 5.67 -22.94 11.32
C GLN A 208 4.93 -22.03 10.33
N ALA A 209 4.62 -20.79 10.74
CA ALA A 209 3.96 -19.82 9.87
C ALA A 209 4.85 -19.38 8.69
N GLN A 210 6.16 -19.19 8.92
CA GLN A 210 7.14 -18.83 7.88
C GLN A 210 7.36 -19.97 6.88
N ASP A 211 7.47 -21.21 7.36
CA ASP A 211 7.63 -22.39 6.51
C ASP A 211 6.39 -22.56 5.61
N ALA A 212 5.20 -22.41 6.18
CA ALA A 212 3.96 -22.51 5.42
C ALA A 212 3.76 -21.37 4.40
N LEU A 213 4.21 -20.15 4.71
CA LEU A 213 4.26 -19.06 3.74
C LEU A 213 5.22 -19.37 2.59
N SER A 214 6.40 -19.90 2.89
CA SER A 214 7.41 -20.25 1.89
C SER A 214 6.89 -21.33 0.92
N LEU A 215 6.14 -22.31 1.44
CA LEU A 215 5.46 -23.32 0.61
C LEU A 215 4.34 -22.73 -0.25
N LEU A 216 3.58 -21.77 0.29
CA LEU A 216 2.50 -21.11 -0.43
C LEU A 216 3.01 -20.17 -1.55
N GLU A 217 4.18 -19.57 -1.38
CA GLU A 217 4.80 -18.69 -2.38
C GLU A 217 5.45 -19.45 -3.56
N GLN A 218 5.41 -20.79 -3.56
CA GLN A 218 5.85 -21.58 -4.70
C GLN A 218 4.96 -21.34 -5.95
N PRO A 219 5.51 -21.50 -7.18
CA PRO A 219 4.79 -21.19 -8.42
C PRO A 219 3.43 -21.90 -8.56
N PHE A 220 3.33 -23.09 -7.98
CA PHE A 220 2.18 -23.96 -8.05
C PHE A 220 0.88 -23.33 -7.48
N TYR A 221 0.95 -22.62 -6.35
CA TYR A 221 -0.22 -21.91 -5.81
C TYR A 221 -0.72 -20.85 -6.80
N THR A 222 0.19 -20.14 -7.47
CA THR A 222 -0.17 -19.13 -8.48
C THR A 222 -0.85 -19.76 -9.70
N GLN A 223 -0.44 -20.97 -10.11
CA GLN A 223 -1.09 -21.73 -11.17
C GLN A 223 -2.53 -22.11 -10.81
N MET A 224 -2.78 -22.60 -9.58
CA MET A 224 -4.14 -22.87 -9.10
C MET A 224 -5.05 -21.63 -9.16
N LEU A 225 -4.52 -20.47 -8.79
CA LEU A 225 -5.26 -19.21 -8.80
C LEU A 225 -5.66 -18.77 -10.22
N SER A 226 -4.92 -19.20 -11.24
CA SER A 226 -5.20 -18.87 -12.65
C SER A 226 -6.51 -19.48 -13.17
N MET A 227 -7.02 -20.53 -12.50
CA MET A 227 -8.31 -21.15 -12.82
C MET A 227 -9.51 -20.19 -12.59
N GLY A 228 -9.30 -19.13 -11.81
CA GLY A 228 -10.31 -18.10 -11.59
C GLY A 228 -11.38 -18.49 -10.56
N GLU A 229 -12.12 -17.48 -10.12
CA GLU A 229 -13.08 -17.60 -9.01
C GLU A 229 -14.27 -18.50 -9.31
N GLU A 230 -14.77 -18.49 -10.55
CA GLU A 230 -15.91 -19.31 -10.96
C GLU A 230 -15.57 -20.81 -10.94
N HIS A 231 -14.31 -21.16 -11.25
CA HIS A 231 -13.84 -22.54 -11.15
C HIS A 231 -13.87 -23.05 -9.70
N TRP A 232 -13.34 -22.24 -8.78
CA TRP A 232 -13.25 -22.60 -7.36
C TRP A 232 -14.59 -22.54 -6.63
N GLY A 233 -15.50 -21.66 -7.06
CA GLY A 233 -16.81 -21.49 -6.45
C GLY A 233 -16.74 -20.73 -5.13
N LEU A 234 -17.81 -20.83 -4.35
CA LEU A 234 -17.98 -20.11 -3.09
C LEU A 234 -17.61 -20.98 -1.90
N VAL A 235 -17.04 -20.31 -0.91
CA VAL A 235 -16.72 -20.85 0.41
C VAL A 235 -17.62 -20.13 1.41
N HIS A 236 -18.19 -20.89 2.34
CA HIS A 236 -19.12 -20.40 3.37
C HIS A 236 -18.43 -19.48 4.37
N GLN A 237 -17.16 -19.74 4.68
CA GLN A 237 -16.28 -18.97 5.59
C GLN A 237 -16.60 -19.13 7.08
N ASP A 238 -17.80 -19.55 7.44
CA ASP A 238 -18.22 -19.80 8.83
C ASP A 238 -19.01 -21.12 8.95
N TYR A 239 -18.58 -22.13 8.20
CA TYR A 239 -19.26 -23.42 8.19
C TYR A 239 -18.91 -24.24 9.44
N GLY A 240 -19.91 -24.86 10.06
CA GLY A 240 -19.76 -25.65 11.27
C GLY A 240 -21.06 -26.31 11.70
N TRP A 241 -21.07 -26.84 12.93
CA TRP A 241 -22.17 -27.60 13.52
C TRP A 241 -23.53 -26.87 13.57
N SER A 242 -23.53 -25.54 13.64
CA SER A 242 -24.75 -24.72 13.68
C SER A 242 -25.29 -24.41 12.29
N ASN A 243 -24.41 -24.22 11.31
CA ASN A 243 -24.76 -23.75 9.96
C ASN A 243 -24.93 -24.89 8.94
N GLY A 244 -24.46 -26.10 9.26
CA GLY A 244 -24.78 -27.33 8.55
C GLY A 244 -25.77 -28.17 9.37
N GLN A 245 -27.00 -28.34 8.89
CA GLN A 245 -28.04 -29.08 9.61
C GLN A 245 -28.62 -30.20 8.76
N LEU A 246 -28.91 -31.35 9.37
CA LEU A 246 -29.54 -32.49 8.70
C LEU A 246 -31.01 -32.19 8.45
N GLY A 247 -31.47 -32.41 7.22
CA GLY A 247 -32.87 -32.27 6.83
C GLY A 247 -33.27 -33.32 5.81
N THR A 248 -34.44 -33.12 5.19
CA THR A 248 -34.88 -33.99 4.09
C THR A 248 -33.86 -33.96 2.95
N GLY A 249 -33.45 -35.15 2.48
CA GLY A 249 -32.52 -35.29 1.35
C GLY A 249 -31.04 -35.03 1.68
N GLY A 250 -30.68 -34.83 2.95
CA GLY A 250 -29.28 -34.69 3.38
C GLY A 250 -29.03 -33.42 4.18
N LEU A 251 -27.78 -32.95 4.16
CA LEU A 251 -27.39 -31.76 4.91
C LEU A 251 -27.73 -30.47 4.17
N TRP A 252 -28.28 -29.51 4.90
CA TRP A 252 -28.66 -28.16 4.46
C TRP A 252 -27.68 -27.12 5.01
N VAL A 253 -27.37 -26.12 4.21
CA VAL A 253 -26.48 -25.01 4.59
C VAL A 253 -27.30 -23.73 4.79
N ILE A 254 -27.11 -23.08 5.95
CA ILE A 254 -27.81 -21.85 6.34
C ILE A 254 -26.82 -20.71 6.64
N ASP A 255 -27.31 -19.47 6.61
CA ASP A 255 -26.55 -18.22 6.81
C ASP A 255 -25.45 -17.95 5.76
N LEU A 256 -25.88 -17.66 4.53
CA LEU A 256 -24.99 -17.38 3.41
C LEU A 256 -24.45 -15.93 3.37
N ASP A 257 -24.68 -15.11 4.39
CA ASP A 257 -24.26 -13.69 4.39
C ASP A 257 -22.74 -13.52 4.27
N GLY A 258 -21.99 -14.54 4.71
CA GLY A 258 -20.52 -14.56 4.75
C GLY A 258 -19.84 -15.05 3.49
N VAL A 259 -20.57 -15.61 2.52
CA VAL A 259 -19.98 -16.36 1.40
C VAL A 259 -19.04 -15.49 0.55
N ALA A 260 -17.97 -16.11 0.08
CA ALA A 260 -17.00 -15.48 -0.82
C ALA A 260 -16.28 -16.49 -1.70
N TYR A 261 -15.78 -16.06 -2.86
CA TYR A 261 -14.86 -16.88 -3.64
C TYR A 261 -13.57 -17.13 -2.88
N ASP A 262 -13.17 -18.39 -2.81
CA ASP A 262 -11.96 -18.85 -2.11
C ASP A 262 -11.65 -20.30 -2.50
N LEU A 263 -10.53 -20.85 -2.02
CA LEU A 263 -10.28 -22.29 -2.18
C LEU A 263 -11.21 -23.10 -1.25
N PRO A 264 -12.00 -24.07 -1.77
CA PRO A 264 -12.97 -24.86 -1.00
C PRO A 264 -12.40 -25.56 0.24
N ILE A 265 -11.13 -25.96 0.17
CA ILE A 265 -10.40 -26.60 1.28
C ILE A 265 -10.30 -25.73 2.54
N ARG A 266 -10.57 -24.43 2.46
CA ARG A 266 -10.56 -23.53 3.62
C ARG A 266 -11.62 -23.88 4.66
N ASP A 267 -12.86 -24.14 4.23
CA ASP A 267 -13.92 -24.53 5.17
C ASP A 267 -13.69 -25.94 5.71
N LEU A 268 -13.18 -26.85 4.87
CA LEU A 268 -12.77 -28.19 5.30
C LEU A 268 -11.69 -28.09 6.39
N ARG A 269 -10.69 -27.23 6.22
CA ARG A 269 -9.64 -26.99 7.22
C ARG A 269 -10.24 -26.41 8.50
N LYS A 270 -11.11 -25.41 8.41
CA LYS A 270 -11.78 -24.84 9.60
C LYS A 270 -12.53 -25.89 10.40
N LEU A 271 -13.29 -26.73 9.73
CA LEU A 271 -14.09 -27.77 10.36
C LEU A 271 -13.20 -28.84 11.02
N ILE A 272 -12.14 -29.28 10.34
CA ILE A 272 -11.18 -30.24 10.90
C ILE A 272 -10.41 -29.64 12.07
N SER A 273 -9.81 -28.46 11.93
CA SER A 273 -9.05 -27.80 13.01
C SER A 273 -9.91 -27.57 14.24
N GLY A 274 -11.15 -27.10 14.07
CA GLY A 274 -12.09 -26.91 15.17
C GLY A 274 -12.48 -28.23 15.86
N THR A 275 -12.70 -29.29 15.08
CA THR A 275 -13.02 -30.62 15.66
C THR A 275 -11.83 -31.19 16.43
N MET A 276 -10.60 -31.07 15.91
CA MET A 276 -9.40 -31.54 16.60
C MET A 276 -9.10 -30.73 17.87
N ASP A 277 -9.36 -29.41 17.82
CA ASP A 277 -9.27 -28.54 18.99
C ASP A 277 -10.29 -28.95 20.07
N ASP A 278 -11.55 -29.21 19.70
CA ASP A 278 -12.59 -29.72 20.62
C ASP A 278 -12.23 -31.08 21.24
N LEU A 279 -11.59 -31.97 20.47
CA LEU A 279 -11.10 -33.27 20.95
C LEU A 279 -9.84 -33.16 21.81
N GLY A 280 -9.15 -32.02 21.79
CA GLY A 280 -7.87 -31.80 22.47
C GLY A 280 -6.69 -32.57 21.87
N ARG A 281 -6.85 -33.18 20.68
CA ARG A 281 -5.80 -33.92 19.96
C ARG A 281 -6.10 -34.03 18.46
N TRP A 282 -5.04 -34.19 17.67
CA TRP A 282 -5.17 -34.53 16.25
C TRP A 282 -5.33 -36.05 16.07
N ASP A 283 -6.56 -36.46 15.78
CA ASP A 283 -6.95 -37.87 15.65
C ASP A 283 -7.02 -38.28 14.16
N ILE A 284 -6.10 -39.13 13.73
CA ILE A 284 -5.91 -39.50 12.32
C ILE A 284 -7.16 -40.19 11.72
N PRO A 285 -7.79 -41.21 12.36
CA PRO A 285 -9.05 -41.79 11.88
C PRO A 285 -10.14 -40.75 11.62
N TRP A 286 -10.29 -39.77 12.52
CA TRP A 286 -11.26 -38.69 12.33
C TRP A 286 -10.93 -37.84 11.11
N ILE A 287 -9.69 -37.38 11.01
CA ILE A 287 -9.25 -36.50 9.91
C ILE A 287 -9.41 -37.21 8.56
N ARG A 288 -8.98 -38.48 8.46
CA ARG A 288 -9.14 -39.29 7.24
C ARG A 288 -10.61 -39.49 6.88
N GLY A 289 -11.46 -39.80 7.87
CA GLY A 289 -12.89 -39.96 7.65
C GLY A 289 -13.56 -38.69 7.11
N MET A 290 -13.21 -37.54 7.68
CA MET A 290 -13.69 -36.22 7.26
C MET A 290 -13.21 -35.84 5.85
N ILE A 291 -11.93 -36.06 5.53
CA ILE A 291 -11.37 -35.79 4.19
C ILE A 291 -12.03 -36.70 3.15
N SER A 292 -12.18 -38.00 3.45
CA SER A 292 -12.81 -38.95 2.54
C SER A 292 -14.26 -38.55 2.23
N ALA A 293 -15.05 -38.23 3.25
CA ALA A 293 -16.44 -37.83 3.07
C ALA A 293 -16.58 -36.55 2.23
N TYR A 294 -15.68 -35.57 2.44
CA TYR A 294 -15.63 -34.39 1.58
C TYR A 294 -15.22 -34.74 0.16
N HIS A 295 -14.16 -35.56 -0.02
CA HIS A 295 -13.63 -35.94 -1.33
C HIS A 295 -14.69 -36.67 -2.18
N ASP A 296 -15.48 -37.55 -1.57
CA ASP A 296 -16.60 -38.24 -2.24
C ASP A 296 -17.64 -37.24 -2.77
N ALA A 297 -17.92 -36.18 -2.02
CA ALA A 297 -18.85 -35.12 -2.37
C ALA A 297 -18.24 -33.96 -3.19
N ASN A 298 -16.93 -33.82 -3.24
CA ASN A 298 -16.22 -32.81 -4.02
C ASN A 298 -14.74 -33.23 -4.17
N PRO A 299 -14.41 -33.95 -5.25
CA PRO A 299 -13.07 -34.50 -5.42
C PRO A 299 -11.97 -33.45 -5.29
N ILE A 300 -10.94 -33.83 -4.56
CA ILE A 300 -9.72 -33.06 -4.30
C ILE A 300 -8.61 -33.72 -5.11
N ASP A 301 -7.83 -32.93 -5.84
CA ASP A 301 -6.59 -33.37 -6.48
C ASP A 301 -5.39 -33.27 -5.52
N ARG A 302 -4.31 -33.95 -5.87
CA ARG A 302 -3.07 -34.05 -5.09
C ARG A 302 -2.50 -32.69 -4.70
N GLU A 303 -2.41 -31.81 -5.68
CA GLU A 303 -2.00 -30.43 -5.62
C GLU A 303 -2.82 -29.59 -4.61
N THR A 304 -4.14 -29.69 -4.67
CA THR A 304 -5.06 -29.07 -3.70
C THR A 304 -4.91 -29.69 -2.30
N TYR A 305 -4.68 -31.00 -2.22
CA TYR A 305 -4.43 -31.69 -0.95
C TYR A 305 -3.13 -31.22 -0.28
N GLU A 306 -2.09 -30.92 -1.05
CA GLU A 306 -0.83 -30.36 -0.52
C GLU A 306 -1.01 -28.97 0.08
N ILE A 307 -1.72 -28.07 -0.62
CA ILE A 307 -2.05 -26.74 -0.07
C ILE A 307 -2.93 -26.86 1.17
N PHE A 308 -3.84 -27.82 1.19
CA PHE A 308 -4.68 -28.10 2.34
C PHE A 308 -3.87 -28.58 3.55
N LEU A 309 -2.93 -29.50 3.38
CA LEU A 309 -2.02 -29.92 4.46
C LEU A 309 -1.15 -28.76 4.94
N ASN A 310 -0.70 -27.89 4.03
CA ASN A 310 0.04 -26.68 4.38
C ASN A 310 -0.78 -25.69 5.24
N ASP A 311 -2.05 -25.43 4.89
CA ASP A 311 -2.94 -24.56 5.70
C ASP A 311 -3.37 -25.23 7.02
N LEU A 312 -3.44 -26.56 7.08
CA LEU A 312 -3.59 -27.29 8.35
C LEU A 312 -2.35 -27.13 9.25
N ALA A 313 -1.14 -27.17 8.68
CA ALA A 313 0.11 -26.95 9.39
C ALA A 313 0.22 -25.51 9.94
N PHE A 314 -0.32 -24.53 9.21
CA PHE A 314 -0.33 -23.14 9.62
C PHE A 314 -0.93 -22.94 11.04
N PRO A 315 -0.37 -22.09 11.89
CA PRO A 315 -0.75 -21.96 13.31
C PRO A 315 -2.01 -21.10 13.52
N ASN A 316 -3.10 -21.44 12.82
CA ASN A 316 -4.37 -20.72 12.87
C ASN A 316 -4.98 -20.71 14.29
N GLU A 317 -4.95 -21.83 15.03
CA GLU A 317 -5.51 -21.90 16.39
C GLU A 317 -4.68 -21.12 17.41
N PHE A 318 -3.34 -21.15 17.31
CA PHE A 318 -2.46 -20.32 18.14
C PHE A 318 -2.83 -18.84 18.00
N TYR A 319 -2.97 -18.34 16.77
CA TYR A 319 -3.40 -16.97 16.53
C TYR A 319 -4.81 -16.68 17.08
N LYS A 320 -5.77 -17.56 16.82
CA LYS A 320 -7.17 -17.42 17.26
C LYS A 320 -7.26 -17.24 18.78
N HIS A 321 -6.55 -18.06 19.55
CA HIS A 321 -6.62 -18.00 21.02
C HIS A 321 -5.85 -16.83 21.64
N LEU A 322 -4.81 -16.31 20.97
CA LEU A 322 -3.97 -15.23 21.52
C LEU A 322 -4.39 -13.83 21.09
N ASN A 323 -5.26 -13.70 20.09
CA ASN A 323 -5.60 -12.39 19.51
C ASN A 323 -6.24 -11.42 20.51
N GLU A 324 -6.90 -11.91 21.57
CA GLU A 324 -7.47 -11.10 22.66
C GLU A 324 -6.41 -10.34 23.47
N MET A 325 -5.18 -10.86 23.55
CA MET A 325 -4.06 -10.23 24.25
C MET A 325 -3.70 -8.85 23.70
N LEU A 326 -4.10 -8.52 22.47
CA LEU A 326 -3.87 -7.20 21.88
C LEU A 326 -4.80 -6.13 22.43
N PHE A 327 -5.91 -6.52 23.06
CA PHE A 327 -6.92 -5.58 23.57
C PHE A 327 -6.74 -5.36 25.07
N ASP A 328 -6.50 -6.42 25.83
CA ASP A 328 -6.21 -6.36 27.27
C ASP A 328 -5.01 -7.26 27.61
N PRO A 329 -3.77 -6.79 27.38
CA PRO A 329 -2.58 -7.64 27.52
C PRO A 329 -2.35 -8.09 28.95
N ARG A 330 -2.57 -7.22 29.94
CA ARG A 330 -2.23 -7.52 31.34
C ARG A 330 -3.18 -8.54 31.94
N ASP A 331 -4.49 -8.34 31.78
CA ASP A 331 -5.48 -9.28 32.30
C ASP A 331 -5.34 -10.63 31.61
N PHE A 332 -5.23 -10.62 30.28
CA PHE A 332 -5.08 -11.84 29.49
C PHE A 332 -3.84 -12.66 29.89
N LEU A 333 -2.67 -12.00 30.02
CA LEU A 333 -1.43 -12.65 30.44
C LEU A 333 -1.52 -13.19 31.87
N SER A 334 -2.24 -12.52 32.78
CA SER A 334 -2.30 -12.91 34.19
C SER A 334 -3.30 -14.03 34.46
N ASN A 335 -4.43 -14.05 33.74
CA ASN A 335 -5.59 -14.86 34.10
C ASN A 335 -5.94 -15.94 33.07
N ASN A 336 -5.59 -15.75 31.78
CA ASN A 336 -6.13 -16.58 30.70
C ASN A 336 -5.06 -17.41 29.97
N LEU A 337 -3.82 -16.91 29.89
CA LEU A 337 -2.80 -17.47 29.00
C LEU A 337 -2.31 -18.88 29.39
N ASP A 338 -2.15 -19.18 30.68
CA ASP A 338 -1.53 -20.45 31.12
C ASP A 338 -2.30 -21.69 30.64
N GLY A 339 -3.62 -21.67 30.79
CA GLY A 339 -4.49 -22.75 30.31
C GLY A 339 -4.45 -22.89 28.78
N ILE A 340 -4.43 -21.75 28.08
CA ILE A 340 -4.37 -21.70 26.62
C ILE A 340 -3.06 -22.29 26.09
N ILE A 341 -1.91 -21.88 26.63
CA ILE A 341 -0.59 -22.36 26.18
C ILE A 341 -0.42 -23.85 26.49
N THR A 342 -0.88 -24.31 27.65
CA THR A 342 -0.86 -25.73 28.00
C THR A 342 -1.66 -26.55 26.98
N ARG A 343 -2.89 -26.13 26.65
CA ARG A 343 -3.73 -26.77 25.64
C ARG A 343 -3.09 -26.77 24.25
N LEU A 344 -2.57 -25.63 23.81
CA LEU A 344 -1.94 -25.49 22.49
C LEU A 344 -0.70 -26.39 22.35
N ASN A 345 0.15 -26.47 23.39
CA ASN A 345 1.30 -27.36 23.37
C ASN A 345 0.92 -28.83 23.24
N LEU A 346 -0.13 -29.28 23.94
CA LEU A 346 -0.64 -30.64 23.83
C LEU A 346 -1.18 -30.94 22.43
N LEU A 347 -1.93 -30.00 21.84
CA LEU A 347 -2.45 -30.12 20.48
C LEU A 347 -1.32 -30.24 19.47
N GLU A 348 -0.32 -29.37 19.53
CA GLU A 348 0.79 -29.33 18.58
C GLU A 348 1.66 -30.60 18.61
N GLN A 349 1.83 -31.24 19.79
CA GLN A 349 2.55 -32.52 19.89
C GLN A 349 1.92 -33.62 19.03
N THR A 350 0.58 -33.66 18.97
CA THR A 350 -0.14 -34.65 18.17
C THR A 350 -0.28 -34.24 16.71
N LYS A 351 -0.38 -32.93 16.43
CA LYS A 351 -0.54 -32.37 15.08
C LYS A 351 0.59 -32.74 14.14
N GLY A 352 1.85 -32.59 14.58
CA GLY A 352 3.01 -32.89 13.73
C GLY A 352 3.05 -34.35 13.26
N ILE A 353 2.72 -35.28 14.16
CA ILE A 353 2.63 -36.72 13.86
C ILE A 353 1.48 -36.99 12.88
N ALA A 354 0.30 -36.40 13.13
CA ALA A 354 -0.85 -36.57 12.26
C ALA A 354 -0.59 -36.03 10.85
N LEU A 355 0.02 -34.86 10.71
CA LEU A 355 0.35 -34.27 9.40
C LEU A 355 1.39 -35.09 8.64
N ALA A 356 2.40 -35.64 9.31
CA ALA A 356 3.39 -36.53 8.69
C ALA A 356 2.73 -37.81 8.15
N GLU A 357 1.80 -38.40 8.91
CA GLU A 357 1.05 -39.58 8.49
C GLU A 357 0.08 -39.26 7.33
N LEU A 358 -0.59 -38.11 7.37
CA LEU A 358 -1.50 -37.65 6.30
C LEU A 358 -0.75 -37.29 5.02
N ALA A 359 0.51 -36.86 5.09
CA ALA A 359 1.32 -36.59 3.90
C ALA A 359 1.58 -37.86 3.07
N LEU A 360 1.60 -39.04 3.70
CA LEU A 360 1.72 -40.34 3.00
C LEU A 360 0.49 -40.65 2.14
N ASP A 361 -0.66 -40.03 2.42
CA ASP A 361 -1.89 -40.21 1.66
C ASP A 361 -1.90 -39.42 0.34
N LYS A 362 -0.91 -38.56 0.09
CA LYS A 362 -0.82 -37.69 -1.11
C LYS A 362 -1.02 -38.45 -2.42
N GLU A 363 -0.43 -39.64 -2.56
CA GLU A 363 -0.52 -40.45 -3.78
C GLU A 363 -1.90 -41.09 -4.00
N LYS A 364 -2.81 -41.02 -3.01
CA LYS A 364 -4.21 -41.48 -3.16
C LYS A 364 -5.06 -40.51 -3.99
N PHE A 365 -4.60 -39.28 -4.18
CA PHE A 365 -5.31 -38.25 -4.94
C PHE A 365 -4.77 -38.15 -6.38
N PRO A 366 -5.65 -37.97 -7.38
CA PRO A 366 -5.23 -37.80 -8.77
C PRO A 366 -4.42 -36.51 -8.91
N LYS A 367 -3.46 -36.50 -9.85
CA LYS A 367 -2.71 -35.29 -10.20
C LYS A 367 -3.69 -34.25 -10.77
N GLY A 368 -3.61 -33.03 -10.26
CA GLY A 368 -4.34 -31.87 -10.75
C GLY A 368 -3.84 -31.43 -12.12
N ASN A 369 -4.74 -30.86 -12.92
CA ASN A 369 -4.41 -30.32 -14.22
C ASN A 369 -4.24 -28.81 -14.12
N TYR A 370 -3.02 -28.38 -13.76
CA TYR A 370 -2.63 -26.97 -13.65
C TYR A 370 -1.44 -26.64 -14.57
N GLU A 371 -1.15 -27.50 -15.55
CA GLU A 371 -0.10 -27.29 -16.54
C GLU A 371 -0.53 -26.19 -17.52
N THR A 372 0.24 -25.11 -17.60
CA THR A 372 -0.01 -24.02 -18.54
C THR A 372 1.24 -23.76 -19.38
N ASP A 373 1.09 -23.76 -20.71
CA ASP A 373 2.07 -23.20 -21.68
C ASP A 373 2.14 -21.66 -21.62
N ALA A 374 1.46 -21.04 -20.66
CA ALA A 374 1.44 -19.61 -20.45
C ALA A 374 1.87 -19.30 -19.01
N PRO A 375 2.75 -18.31 -18.79
CA PRO A 375 3.01 -17.82 -17.44
C PRO A 375 1.70 -17.30 -16.84
N PRO A 376 1.46 -17.49 -15.54
CA PRO A 376 0.24 -17.03 -14.90
C PRO A 376 0.12 -15.52 -15.06
N LYS A 377 -0.92 -15.06 -15.76
CA LYS A 377 -1.42 -13.70 -15.58
C LYS A 377 -1.98 -13.65 -14.17
N LEU A 378 -1.22 -13.06 -13.26
CA LEU A 378 -1.79 -12.49 -12.05
C LEU A 378 -2.85 -11.51 -12.51
N ILE A 379 -4.13 -11.91 -12.45
CA ILE A 379 -5.25 -10.98 -12.62
C ILE A 379 -5.26 -10.11 -11.36
N ILE A 380 -4.38 -9.11 -11.36
CA ILE A 380 -4.63 -7.85 -10.68
C ILE A 380 -5.94 -7.36 -11.29
N LYS A 381 -6.91 -7.09 -10.41
CA LYS A 381 -8.26 -6.70 -10.81
C LYS A 381 -8.22 -5.68 -11.96
N ASP A 382 -8.78 -6.13 -13.08
CA ASP A 382 -9.18 -5.33 -14.23
C ASP A 382 -8.07 -4.60 -15.00
N GLU A 383 -7.13 -5.35 -15.61
CA GLU A 383 -6.21 -4.84 -16.64
C GLU A 383 -6.92 -4.21 -17.86
N SER A 384 -8.20 -4.53 -18.10
CA SER A 384 -9.02 -3.89 -19.15
C SER A 384 -9.45 -2.46 -18.83
N LEU A 385 -9.31 -2.01 -17.57
CA LEU A 385 -9.33 -0.59 -17.21
C LEU A 385 -7.94 0.07 -17.33
N PHE A 386 -6.87 -0.70 -17.45
CA PHE A 386 -5.49 -0.20 -17.51
C PHE A 386 -4.96 0.00 -18.94
N TYR A 387 -5.57 -0.62 -19.95
CA TYR A 387 -5.26 -0.38 -21.35
C TYR A 387 -6.51 -0.60 -22.22
N PRO A 388 -7.20 0.45 -22.72
CA PRO A 388 -7.98 0.26 -23.94
C PRO A 388 -6.97 -0.08 -25.03
N ASP A 389 -7.14 -1.27 -25.63
CA ASP A 389 -6.51 -1.81 -26.83
C ASP A 389 -5.25 -1.13 -27.39
N ARG A 390 -4.23 -1.96 -27.64
CA ARG A 390 -3.04 -1.71 -28.49
C ARG A 390 -3.24 -0.59 -29.54
N LYS A 391 -2.89 0.64 -29.16
CA LYS A 391 -2.69 1.80 -30.05
C LYS A 391 -1.46 2.62 -29.65
N HIS A 392 -0.46 2.01 -29.01
CA HIS A 392 0.74 2.73 -28.57
C HIS A 392 1.55 3.30 -29.75
N GLU A 393 1.58 2.61 -30.90
CA GLU A 393 2.23 3.11 -32.12
C GLU A 393 1.45 4.24 -32.82
N GLU A 394 0.12 4.24 -32.72
CA GLU A 394 -0.75 5.29 -33.28
C GLU A 394 -0.75 6.54 -32.38
N TYR A 395 -0.64 6.34 -31.07
CA TYR A 395 -0.43 7.38 -30.04
C TYR A 395 0.90 8.12 -30.21
N LEU A 396 1.99 7.41 -30.52
CA LEU A 396 3.29 8.04 -30.79
C LEU A 396 3.26 8.86 -32.09
N LYS A 397 2.61 8.37 -33.16
CA LYS A 397 2.50 9.10 -34.44
C LYS A 397 1.62 10.36 -34.38
N THR A 398 0.44 10.27 -33.76
CA THR A 398 -0.46 11.44 -33.61
C THR A 398 0.13 12.51 -32.69
N ARG A 399 1.03 12.12 -31.78
CA ARG A 399 1.72 13.00 -30.84
C ARG A 399 2.84 13.82 -31.48
N THR A 400 3.60 13.26 -32.41
CA THR A 400 4.64 14.00 -33.16
C THR A 400 4.02 15.11 -34.03
N GLU A 401 2.88 14.83 -34.67
CA GLU A 401 2.14 15.84 -35.45
C GLU A 401 1.55 16.95 -34.55
N ALA A 402 1.01 16.59 -33.39
CA ALA A 402 0.51 17.54 -32.40
C ALA A 402 1.63 18.39 -31.77
N GLU A 403 2.82 17.84 -31.55
CA GLU A 403 4.01 18.53 -31.04
C GLU A 403 4.60 19.52 -32.07
N ILE A 404 4.63 19.15 -33.35
CA ILE A 404 5.03 20.04 -34.46
C ILE A 404 4.02 21.19 -34.63
N GLN A 405 2.73 20.92 -34.51
CA GLN A 405 1.68 21.94 -34.55
C GLN A 405 1.75 22.86 -33.32
N ARG A 406 2.07 22.31 -32.13
CA ARG A 406 2.34 23.08 -30.90
C ARG A 406 3.53 24.02 -31.04
N GLN A 407 4.65 23.62 -31.63
CA GLN A 407 5.79 24.53 -31.83
C GLN A 407 5.45 25.68 -32.78
N LYS A 408 4.58 25.44 -33.77
CA LYS A 408 4.08 26.47 -34.69
C LYS A 408 3.02 27.38 -34.04
N ASP A 409 2.19 26.85 -33.16
CA ASP A 409 1.11 27.59 -32.49
C ASP A 409 1.55 28.26 -31.18
N VAL A 410 2.61 27.79 -30.50
CA VAL A 410 3.27 28.50 -29.38
C VAL A 410 3.93 29.79 -29.88
N LYS A 411 4.37 29.84 -31.14
CA LYS A 411 4.75 31.09 -31.81
C LYS A 411 3.55 32.00 -32.15
N LYS A 412 2.32 31.50 -32.06
CA LYS A 412 1.08 32.18 -32.51
C LYS A 412 0.11 32.52 -31.38
N VAL A 413 0.18 31.86 -30.23
CA VAL A 413 -0.47 32.29 -28.98
C VAL A 413 0.32 33.48 -28.45
N SER A 414 -0.09 34.65 -28.94
CA SER A 414 0.10 35.95 -28.33
C SER A 414 0.17 35.82 -26.81
N LEU A 415 1.38 35.94 -26.27
CA LEU A 415 1.70 36.19 -24.88
C LEU A 415 0.95 37.45 -24.41
N MET A 416 -0.28 37.28 -23.94
CA MET A 416 -0.87 38.22 -23.00
C MET A 416 -0.41 37.77 -21.62
N ASN A 417 0.49 38.55 -21.01
CA ASN A 417 0.68 38.54 -19.56
C ASN A 417 -0.69 38.79 -18.92
N LYS A 418 -1.39 37.73 -18.53
CA LYS A 418 -2.53 37.88 -17.63
C LYS A 418 -1.96 38.10 -16.24
N ASP A 419 -2.21 39.28 -15.66
CA ASP A 419 -1.84 39.57 -14.27
C ASP A 419 -2.55 38.61 -13.28
N GLN A 420 -3.72 38.07 -13.67
CA GLN A 420 -4.50 37.13 -12.88
C GLN A 420 -4.71 35.80 -13.62
N LEU A 421 -4.24 34.68 -13.04
CA LEU A 421 -4.42 33.33 -13.57
C LEU A 421 -5.69 32.68 -13.00
N LYS A 422 -6.33 31.82 -13.80
CA LYS A 422 -7.31 30.82 -13.33
C LYS A 422 -6.57 29.53 -12.97
N VAL A 423 -6.43 29.25 -11.67
CA VAL A 423 -5.60 28.17 -11.13
C VAL A 423 -6.46 27.05 -10.57
N LEU A 424 -6.12 25.80 -10.91
CA LEU A 424 -6.66 24.59 -10.29
C LEU A 424 -5.60 23.92 -9.40
N MET A 425 -5.86 23.78 -8.11
CA MET A 425 -5.06 22.95 -7.21
C MET A 425 -5.72 21.58 -7.02
N ILE A 426 -5.03 20.50 -7.37
CA ILE A 426 -5.55 19.13 -7.26
C ILE A 426 -4.91 18.42 -6.08
N CYS A 427 -5.68 18.19 -5.01
CA CYS A 427 -5.26 17.45 -3.83
C CYS A 427 -5.32 15.92 -4.06
N THR A 428 -4.81 15.15 -3.10
CA THR A 428 -4.86 13.68 -3.11
C THR A 428 -6.25 13.14 -2.78
N GLU A 429 -6.56 11.93 -3.23
CA GLU A 429 -7.82 11.20 -2.98
C GLU A 429 -8.06 10.73 -1.54
N LYS A 430 -7.15 11.06 -0.59
CA LYS A 430 -7.11 10.46 0.75
C LYS A 430 -7.85 11.26 1.83
N LEU A 431 -7.75 12.58 1.84
CA LEU A 431 -8.34 13.44 2.87
C LEU A 431 -8.92 14.71 2.22
N PRO A 432 -10.06 15.21 2.73
CA PRO A 432 -10.75 16.37 2.16
C PRO A 432 -9.95 17.66 2.34
N VAL A 433 -10.25 18.66 1.50
CA VAL A 433 -9.84 20.05 1.70
C VAL A 433 -11.11 20.90 1.86
N PRO A 434 -11.22 21.82 2.84
CA PRO A 434 -10.25 22.13 3.91
C PRO A 434 -9.92 20.94 4.82
N ALA A 435 -8.82 21.05 5.56
CA ALA A 435 -8.20 20.01 6.38
C ALA A 435 -9.00 19.65 7.65
N VAL A 436 -10.31 19.41 7.54
CA VAL A 436 -11.20 19.03 8.66
C VAL A 436 -10.83 17.68 9.29
N ARG A 437 -10.14 16.82 8.53
CA ARG A 437 -9.55 15.56 9.00
C ARG A 437 -8.04 15.68 9.27
N GLY A 438 -7.46 16.88 9.19
CA GLY A 438 -6.01 17.11 9.22
C GLY A 438 -5.31 16.68 7.93
N GLY A 439 -4.03 16.29 8.04
CA GLY A 439 -3.18 15.89 6.92
C GLY A 439 -2.20 16.98 6.49
N ALA A 440 -0.96 16.58 6.18
CA ALA A 440 0.11 17.54 5.89
C ALA A 440 -0.10 18.31 4.58
N ILE A 441 -0.60 17.64 3.53
CA ILE A 441 -0.89 18.26 2.23
C ILE A 441 -2.09 19.20 2.37
N GLN A 442 -3.15 18.76 3.03
CA GLN A 442 -4.37 19.55 3.26
C GLN A 442 -4.04 20.81 4.07
N THR A 443 -3.25 20.66 5.13
CA THR A 443 -2.79 21.81 5.95
C THR A 443 -1.91 22.77 5.15
N TYR A 444 -1.07 22.25 4.25
CA TYR A 444 -0.26 23.07 3.35
C TYR A 444 -1.17 23.92 2.45
N ILE A 445 -2.14 23.30 1.79
CA ILE A 445 -3.10 23.97 0.90
C ILE A 445 -3.90 25.03 1.68
N ASP A 446 -4.43 24.68 2.86
CA ASP A 446 -5.16 25.62 3.71
C ASP A 446 -4.30 26.82 4.12
N GLY A 447 -3.03 26.57 4.45
CA GLY A 447 -2.08 27.60 4.87
C GLY A 447 -1.76 28.64 3.80
N VAL A 448 -1.77 28.25 2.51
CA VAL A 448 -1.41 29.16 1.40
C VAL A 448 -2.62 29.69 0.63
N SER A 449 -3.71 28.94 0.53
CA SER A 449 -4.83 29.23 -0.39
C SER A 449 -5.46 30.61 -0.21
N GLY A 450 -5.61 31.09 1.03
CA GLY A 450 -6.14 32.43 1.32
C GLY A 450 -5.23 33.59 0.90
N LEU A 451 -3.92 33.33 0.73
CA LEU A 451 -2.96 34.30 0.21
C LEU A 451 -2.90 34.22 -1.32
N LEU A 452 -2.87 33.01 -1.87
CA LEU A 452 -2.85 32.76 -3.32
C LEU A 452 -4.10 33.31 -4.02
N SER A 453 -5.27 33.25 -3.37
CA SER A 453 -6.53 33.77 -3.89
C SER A 453 -6.61 35.29 -3.98
N GLN A 454 -5.69 36.02 -3.33
CA GLN A 454 -5.63 37.49 -3.44
C GLN A 454 -5.07 37.94 -4.80
N GLU A 455 -4.25 37.11 -5.44
CA GLU A 455 -3.61 37.41 -6.74
C GLU A 455 -4.23 36.63 -7.89
N HIS A 456 -4.85 35.47 -7.63
CA HIS A 456 -5.32 34.54 -8.67
C HIS A 456 -6.71 33.96 -8.34
N THR A 457 -7.47 33.60 -9.38
CA THR A 457 -8.74 32.90 -9.18
C THR A 457 -8.46 31.42 -8.88
N LEU A 458 -8.91 30.94 -7.72
CA LEU A 458 -8.53 29.61 -7.23
C LEU A 458 -9.70 28.62 -7.21
N THR A 459 -9.49 27.46 -7.82
CA THR A 459 -10.32 26.26 -7.62
C THR A 459 -9.48 25.18 -6.96
N ILE A 460 -9.99 24.56 -5.90
CA ILE A 460 -9.34 23.46 -5.18
C ILE A 460 -10.17 22.20 -5.30
N LEU A 461 -9.57 21.17 -5.85
CA LEU A 461 -10.17 19.85 -6.01
C LEU A 461 -9.66 18.91 -4.92
N GLY A 462 -10.58 18.35 -4.13
CA GLY A 462 -10.31 17.36 -3.09
C GLY A 462 -11.26 16.17 -3.14
N THR A 463 -11.26 15.34 -2.09
CA THR A 463 -12.23 14.23 -1.94
C THR A 463 -13.41 14.60 -1.04
N THR A 464 -14.54 13.93 -1.22
CA THR A 464 -15.77 14.12 -0.42
C THR A 464 -15.59 13.72 1.04
N ASP A 465 -16.22 14.47 1.95
CA ASP A 465 -16.37 14.12 3.37
C ASP A 465 -17.78 14.48 3.82
N PRO A 466 -18.46 13.65 4.65
CA PRO A 466 -19.83 13.93 5.11
C PRO A 466 -20.00 15.27 5.86
N SER A 467 -18.92 15.82 6.42
CA SER A 467 -18.94 17.11 7.13
C SER A 467 -18.85 18.34 6.22
N LEU A 468 -18.66 18.15 4.91
CA LEU A 468 -18.42 19.21 3.96
C LEU A 468 -19.35 19.09 2.74
N PRO A 469 -19.84 20.21 2.16
CA PRO A 469 -20.60 20.19 0.91
C PRO A 469 -19.79 19.57 -0.25
N ASN A 470 -20.43 19.00 -1.27
CA ASN A 470 -19.69 18.51 -2.45
C ASN A 470 -19.04 19.65 -3.24
N GLU A 471 -19.67 20.83 -3.25
CA GLU A 471 -19.14 22.04 -3.85
C GLU A 471 -19.52 23.25 -3.00
N GLU A 472 -18.58 24.18 -2.81
CA GLU A 472 -18.83 25.45 -2.12
C GLU A 472 -17.85 26.53 -2.58
N CYS A 473 -18.22 27.79 -2.41
CA CYS A 473 -17.30 28.93 -2.55
C CYS A 473 -17.15 29.62 -1.19
N LYS A 474 -15.91 29.75 -0.72
CA LYS A 474 -15.59 30.34 0.59
C LYS A 474 -14.33 31.19 0.47
N ASN A 475 -14.39 32.45 0.92
CA ASN A 475 -13.30 33.42 0.82
C ASN A 475 -12.74 33.52 -0.61
N ASP A 476 -13.63 33.65 -1.60
CA ASP A 476 -13.29 33.73 -3.03
C ASP A 476 -12.54 32.52 -3.62
N ILE A 477 -12.53 31.40 -2.89
CA ILE A 477 -11.98 30.11 -3.34
C ILE A 477 -13.13 29.15 -3.62
N ARG A 478 -13.13 28.52 -4.80
CA ARG A 478 -14.07 27.46 -5.15
C ARG A 478 -13.50 26.10 -4.72
N TYR A 479 -14.22 25.37 -3.89
CA TYR A 479 -13.89 24.01 -3.48
C TYR A 479 -14.81 23.03 -4.20
N VAL A 480 -14.22 22.04 -4.87
CA VAL A 480 -14.93 20.93 -5.52
C VAL A 480 -14.44 19.62 -4.94
N ARG A 481 -15.35 18.77 -4.46
CA ARG A 481 -15.03 17.52 -3.78
C ARG A 481 -15.55 16.34 -4.58
N ILE A 482 -14.62 15.54 -5.06
CA ILE A 482 -14.88 14.40 -5.92
C ILE A 482 -14.85 13.13 -5.07
N GLU A 483 -15.94 12.36 -5.10
CA GLU A 483 -15.94 11.07 -4.41
C GLU A 483 -14.90 10.15 -5.06
N SER A 484 -14.00 9.60 -4.23
CA SER A 484 -12.90 8.75 -4.68
C SER A 484 -13.02 7.31 -4.21
N GLU A 485 -13.90 7.04 -3.24
CA GLU A 485 -13.86 5.82 -2.43
C GLU A 485 -12.46 5.52 -1.83
N GLN A 486 -11.59 6.54 -1.73
CA GLN A 486 -10.16 6.44 -1.39
C GLN A 486 -9.30 5.61 -2.36
N PHE A 487 -9.80 5.33 -3.56
CA PHE A 487 -9.06 4.69 -4.66
C PHE A 487 -8.58 5.74 -5.67
N PHE A 488 -7.32 5.60 -6.10
CA PHE A 488 -6.70 6.58 -7.00
C PHE A 488 -7.37 6.59 -8.38
N GLU A 489 -7.70 5.42 -8.91
CA GLU A 489 -8.22 5.23 -10.27
C GLU A 489 -9.61 5.89 -10.43
N ILE A 490 -10.49 5.72 -9.43
CA ILE A 490 -11.81 6.38 -9.40
C ILE A 490 -11.65 7.89 -9.32
N TYR A 491 -10.74 8.37 -8.45
CA TYR A 491 -10.47 9.79 -8.31
C TYR A 491 -9.90 10.38 -9.60
N ALA A 492 -8.92 9.73 -10.22
CA ALA A 492 -8.28 10.16 -11.45
C ALA A 492 -9.32 10.29 -12.57
N ALA A 493 -10.14 9.27 -12.81
CA ALA A 493 -11.18 9.31 -13.84
C ALA A 493 -12.11 10.51 -13.68
N ARG A 494 -12.58 10.76 -12.44
CA ARG A 494 -13.48 11.88 -12.15
C ARG A 494 -12.80 13.25 -12.19
N VAL A 495 -11.51 13.33 -11.88
CA VAL A 495 -10.71 14.55 -12.10
C VAL A 495 -10.61 14.84 -13.60
N ILE A 496 -10.41 13.81 -14.43
CA ILE A 496 -10.37 13.96 -15.89
C ILE A 496 -11.73 14.40 -16.42
N ASP A 497 -12.84 13.85 -15.93
CA ASP A 497 -14.18 14.30 -16.29
C ASP A 497 -14.41 15.76 -15.92
N PHE A 498 -14.02 16.20 -14.72
CA PHE A 498 -14.09 17.60 -14.31
C PHE A 498 -13.31 18.54 -15.24
N LEU A 499 -12.12 18.11 -15.68
CA LEU A 499 -11.26 18.89 -16.58
C LEU A 499 -11.75 18.94 -18.03
N ARG A 500 -12.69 18.07 -18.44
CA ARG A 500 -13.30 18.14 -19.79
C ARG A 500 -14.25 19.31 -19.94
N ASP A 501 -14.90 19.71 -18.85
CA ASP A 501 -15.91 20.77 -18.84
C ASP A 501 -15.32 22.15 -18.50
N GLU A 502 -14.11 22.20 -17.94
CA GLU A 502 -13.48 23.44 -17.49
C GLU A 502 -12.00 23.55 -17.85
N SER A 503 -11.60 24.72 -18.36
CA SER A 503 -10.19 25.05 -18.62
C SER A 503 -9.57 25.89 -17.51
N PHE A 504 -8.25 25.73 -17.32
CA PHE A 504 -7.44 26.44 -16.33
C PHE A 504 -6.12 26.90 -16.97
N ASP A 505 -5.63 28.08 -16.59
CA ASP A 505 -4.34 28.59 -17.08
C ASP A 505 -3.18 27.78 -16.45
N LEU A 506 -3.33 27.39 -15.19
CA LEU A 506 -2.36 26.60 -14.41
C LEU A 506 -3.05 25.50 -13.61
N ILE A 507 -2.49 24.29 -13.66
CA ILE A 507 -2.90 23.14 -12.84
C ILE A 507 -1.75 22.74 -11.93
N HIS A 508 -1.97 22.83 -10.62
CA HIS A 508 -0.99 22.50 -9.58
C HIS A 508 -1.40 21.20 -8.86
N VAL A 509 -0.68 20.11 -9.13
CA VAL A 509 -1.00 18.77 -8.65
C VAL A 509 -0.19 18.42 -7.41
N PHE A 510 -0.85 17.89 -6.38
CA PHE A 510 -0.21 17.52 -5.11
C PHE A 510 -0.03 16.01 -4.99
N ASN A 511 1.23 15.58 -4.94
CA ASN A 511 1.70 14.25 -4.56
C ASN A 511 1.15 13.08 -5.43
N ARG A 512 0.75 13.37 -6.67
CA ARG A 512 0.18 12.40 -7.63
C ARG A 512 0.81 12.51 -9.03
N PRO A 513 2.09 12.09 -9.19
CA PRO A 513 2.74 12.11 -10.50
C PRO A 513 2.02 11.25 -11.56
N ARG A 514 1.39 10.13 -11.15
CA ARG A 514 0.57 9.26 -12.02
C ARG A 514 -0.61 9.98 -12.69
N LEU A 515 -1.04 11.13 -12.16
CA LEU A 515 -2.15 11.89 -12.72
C LEU A 515 -1.71 12.83 -13.85
N ILE A 516 -0.41 13.14 -13.94
CA ILE A 516 0.11 14.11 -14.91
C ILE A 516 -0.13 13.67 -16.37
N PRO A 517 0.18 12.42 -16.78
CA PRO A 517 -0.07 11.99 -18.16
C PRO A 517 -1.55 12.13 -18.54
N LEU A 518 -2.45 11.74 -17.62
CA LEU A 518 -3.90 11.79 -17.82
C LEU A 518 -4.42 13.24 -17.92
N ILE A 519 -3.93 14.15 -17.06
CA ILE A 519 -4.30 15.58 -17.13
C ILE A 519 -3.88 16.16 -18.47
N ARG A 520 -2.69 15.81 -18.97
CA ARG A 520 -2.18 16.36 -20.23
C ARG A 520 -3.05 16.01 -21.43
N GLU A 521 -3.71 14.85 -21.43
CA GLU A 521 -4.63 14.43 -22.50
C GLU A 521 -5.85 15.35 -22.65
N VAL A 522 -6.40 15.84 -21.53
CA VAL A 522 -7.60 16.70 -21.54
C VAL A 522 -7.30 18.19 -21.37
N ALA A 523 -6.13 18.54 -20.85
CA ALA A 523 -5.67 19.92 -20.67
C ALA A 523 -4.34 20.18 -21.43
N PRO A 524 -4.36 20.14 -22.78
CA PRO A 524 -3.15 20.24 -23.60
C PRO A 524 -2.49 21.61 -23.58
N TYR A 525 -3.13 22.67 -23.07
CA TYR A 525 -2.52 24.01 -23.04
C TYR A 525 -2.29 24.55 -21.63
N SER A 526 -2.79 23.86 -20.60
CA SER A 526 -2.56 24.27 -19.23
C SER A 526 -1.09 24.06 -18.84
N ARG A 527 -0.54 25.04 -18.14
CA ARG A 527 0.72 24.91 -17.42
C ARG A 527 0.51 23.90 -16.29
N ILE A 528 1.50 23.06 -16.01
CA ILE A 528 1.37 22.03 -14.97
C ILE A 528 2.56 22.11 -14.02
N ILE A 529 2.28 22.22 -12.73
CA ILE A 529 3.29 22.15 -11.65
C ILE A 529 2.94 20.97 -10.74
N LEU A 530 3.97 20.25 -10.29
CA LEU A 530 3.81 19.10 -9.40
C LEU A 530 4.47 19.37 -8.05
N SER A 531 3.70 19.33 -6.97
CA SER A 531 4.22 19.41 -5.59
C SER A 531 4.33 18.03 -4.97
N MET A 532 5.54 17.64 -4.59
CA MET A 532 5.87 16.35 -3.98
C MET A 532 6.08 16.48 -2.46
N HIS A 533 5.21 15.80 -1.71
CA HIS A 533 5.23 15.78 -0.25
C HIS A 533 5.70 14.44 0.32
N ASN A 534 5.76 13.41 -0.52
CA ASN A 534 6.31 12.10 -0.25
C ASN A 534 7.10 11.63 -1.46
N ASP A 535 7.95 10.63 -1.28
CA ASP A 535 8.64 9.96 -2.38
C ASP A 535 7.66 9.09 -3.18
N MET A 536 7.03 9.65 -4.22
CA MET A 536 6.09 8.95 -5.10
C MET A 536 6.71 8.57 -6.46
N PHE A 537 7.99 8.89 -6.67
CA PHE A 537 8.73 8.57 -7.90
C PHE A 537 9.40 7.19 -7.86
N ASN A 538 9.39 6.53 -6.71
CA ASN A 538 9.87 5.16 -6.57
C ASN A 538 9.08 4.18 -7.48
N SER A 539 9.76 3.19 -8.07
CA SER A 539 9.20 2.23 -9.02
C SER A 539 8.04 1.40 -8.46
N ASP A 540 7.98 1.23 -7.14
CA ASP A 540 6.85 0.55 -6.48
C ASP A 540 5.54 1.38 -6.50
N LYS A 541 5.61 2.67 -6.88
CA LYS A 541 4.50 3.63 -6.79
C LYS A 541 4.10 4.24 -8.12
N ILE A 542 5.00 4.27 -9.09
CA ILE A 542 4.76 4.78 -10.44
C ILE A 542 5.60 3.98 -11.44
N ASP A 543 5.02 3.68 -12.59
CA ASP A 543 5.77 3.08 -13.69
C ASP A 543 6.88 4.04 -14.15
N PRO A 544 8.11 3.56 -14.40
CA PRO A 544 9.20 4.44 -14.83
C PRO A 544 8.87 5.30 -16.06
N GLN A 545 8.10 4.79 -17.02
CA GLN A 545 7.71 5.53 -18.21
C GLN A 545 6.69 6.64 -17.89
N ASP A 546 5.75 6.37 -16.98
CA ASP A 546 4.83 7.37 -16.47
C ASP A 546 5.55 8.46 -15.68
N ALA A 547 6.57 8.09 -14.90
CA ALA A 547 7.41 9.03 -14.16
C ALA A 547 8.17 9.98 -15.10
N LEU A 548 8.80 9.42 -16.14
CA LEU A 548 9.48 10.20 -17.18
C LEU A 548 8.52 11.13 -17.91
N THR A 549 7.32 10.64 -18.23
CA THR A 549 6.27 11.46 -18.84
C THR A 549 5.85 12.58 -17.90
N ALA A 550 5.59 12.28 -16.63
CA ALA A 550 5.24 13.29 -15.64
C ALA A 550 6.32 14.38 -15.53
N ILE A 551 7.61 14.00 -15.47
CA ILE A 551 8.73 14.95 -15.43
C ILE A 551 8.78 15.82 -16.69
N ARG A 552 8.56 15.24 -17.88
CA ARG A 552 8.55 15.99 -19.14
C ARG A 552 7.41 17.01 -19.18
N GLU A 553 6.21 16.63 -18.77
CA GLU A 553 4.98 17.42 -18.94
C GLU A 553 4.80 18.56 -17.91
N VAL A 554 5.51 18.50 -16.79
CA VAL A 554 5.48 19.56 -15.76
C VAL A 554 6.54 20.64 -16.04
N GLU A 555 6.24 21.87 -15.69
CA GLU A 555 7.21 22.98 -15.72
C GLU A 555 8.20 22.87 -14.55
N GLN A 556 7.68 22.51 -13.38
CA GLN A 556 8.44 22.44 -12.14
C GLN A 556 7.95 21.31 -11.23
N ILE A 557 8.88 20.80 -10.43
CA ILE A 557 8.63 19.84 -9.36
C ILE A 557 8.99 20.51 -8.04
N ILE A 558 7.99 20.94 -7.30
CA ILE A 558 8.18 21.55 -5.98
C ILE A 558 8.32 20.43 -4.94
N THR A 559 9.32 20.47 -4.07
CA THR A 559 9.51 19.47 -3.01
C THR A 559 9.45 20.10 -1.63
N VAL A 560 8.96 19.36 -0.64
CA VAL A 560 8.91 19.84 0.76
C VAL A 560 10.24 19.79 1.51
N SER A 561 11.26 19.19 0.89
CA SER A 561 12.62 19.08 1.41
C SER A 561 13.60 18.80 0.28
N ASP A 562 14.87 19.12 0.54
CA ASP A 562 15.97 18.79 -0.36
C ASP A 562 16.18 17.28 -0.45
N TYR A 563 15.90 16.54 0.62
CA TYR A 563 15.91 15.08 0.62
C TYR A 563 14.99 14.52 -0.48
N VAL A 564 13.73 14.96 -0.53
CA VAL A 564 12.79 14.50 -1.57
C VAL A 564 13.28 14.93 -2.95
N GLY A 565 13.77 16.15 -3.10
CA GLY A 565 14.32 16.65 -4.36
C GLY A 565 15.48 15.80 -4.86
N LYS A 566 16.47 15.52 -3.99
CA LYS A 566 17.61 14.67 -4.30
C LYS A 566 17.19 13.23 -4.61
N THR A 567 16.23 12.67 -3.88
CA THR A 567 15.71 11.32 -4.18
C THR A 567 15.11 11.26 -5.58
N ILE A 568 14.29 12.24 -5.97
CA ILE A 568 13.70 12.31 -7.32
C ILE A 568 14.81 12.47 -8.37
N SER A 569 15.73 13.41 -8.19
CA SER A 569 16.83 13.66 -9.13
C SER A 569 17.81 12.51 -9.26
N ASN A 570 18.03 11.73 -8.20
CA ASN A 570 18.88 10.54 -8.24
C ASN A 570 18.21 9.39 -9.00
N LEU A 571 16.89 9.22 -8.88
CA LEU A 571 16.13 8.24 -9.65
C LEU A 571 15.96 8.67 -11.10
N TYR A 572 15.76 9.96 -11.34
CA TYR A 572 15.50 10.57 -12.65
C TYR A 572 16.32 11.87 -12.81
N PRO A 573 17.57 11.79 -13.31
CA PRO A 573 18.44 12.95 -13.48
C PRO A 573 17.84 14.11 -14.29
N GLN A 574 16.97 13.83 -15.26
CA GLN A 574 16.24 14.84 -16.06
C GLN A 574 15.28 15.71 -15.23
N ALA A 575 14.92 15.28 -14.01
CA ALA A 575 14.12 16.10 -13.10
C ALA A 575 14.93 17.23 -12.46
N ALA A 576 16.27 17.13 -12.41
CA ALA A 576 17.11 18.00 -11.59
C ALA A 576 16.95 19.49 -11.91
N SER A 577 16.80 19.86 -13.18
CA SER A 577 16.59 21.27 -13.61
C SER A 577 15.19 21.81 -13.28
N LYS A 578 14.23 20.92 -12.98
CA LYS A 578 12.84 21.27 -12.66
C LYS A 578 12.55 21.22 -11.16
N VAL A 579 13.40 20.57 -10.36
CA VAL A 579 13.20 20.40 -8.92
C VAL A 579 13.53 21.69 -8.16
N HIS A 580 12.61 22.11 -7.30
CA HIS A 580 12.80 23.25 -6.41
C HIS A 580 12.19 22.98 -5.04
N THR A 581 12.96 23.19 -3.97
CA THR A 581 12.48 22.95 -2.60
C THR A 581 11.74 24.17 -2.06
N ILE A 582 10.48 23.98 -1.67
CA ILE A 582 9.70 24.94 -0.88
C ILE A 582 9.32 24.25 0.43
N TYR A 583 10.00 24.61 1.50
CA TYR A 583 9.70 24.12 2.84
C TYR A 583 8.27 24.46 3.26
N SER A 584 7.69 23.69 4.19
CA SER A 584 6.32 23.97 4.67
C SER A 584 6.26 25.20 5.58
N GLY A 585 5.03 25.60 5.95
CA GLY A 585 4.76 26.71 6.84
C GLY A 585 4.14 26.28 8.17
N VAL A 586 4.05 27.23 9.09
CA VAL A 586 3.36 27.10 10.37
C VAL A 586 2.61 28.37 10.74
N ASP A 587 1.48 28.19 11.43
CA ASP A 587 0.73 29.30 12.01
C ASP A 587 1.42 29.79 13.29
N LEU A 588 2.14 30.90 13.16
CA LEU A 588 2.93 31.53 14.22
C LEU A 588 2.09 32.09 15.37
N LYS A 589 0.80 32.37 15.14
CA LYS A 589 -0.14 32.89 16.15
C LYS A 589 -0.76 31.76 16.94
N ARG A 590 -1.13 30.67 16.26
CA ARG A 590 -1.68 29.47 16.88
C ARG A 590 -0.64 28.76 17.74
N PHE A 591 0.54 28.51 17.19
CA PHE A 591 1.67 27.92 17.93
C PHE A 591 2.52 29.03 18.57
N ILE A 592 1.90 29.97 19.28
CA ILE A 592 2.63 31.03 19.98
C ILE A 592 3.38 30.45 21.20
N PRO A 593 4.60 30.94 21.54
CA PRO A 593 5.22 30.59 22.81
C PRO A 593 4.31 30.97 23.97
N TRP A 594 4.03 30.01 24.87
CA TRP A 594 3.01 30.19 25.91
C TRP A 594 3.22 31.42 26.80
N LYS A 595 4.48 31.85 26.99
CA LYS A 595 4.83 33.06 27.75
C LYS A 595 4.45 34.38 27.08
N LYS A 596 4.10 34.36 25.79
CA LYS A 596 3.72 35.54 25.00
C LYS A 596 2.20 35.71 24.89
N SER A 597 1.39 34.87 25.52
CA SER A 597 -0.07 34.92 25.48
C SER A 597 -0.66 34.49 26.83
N ASP A 598 -1.46 35.35 27.46
CA ASP A 598 -2.10 35.05 28.75
C ASP A 598 -3.01 33.83 28.65
N ARG A 599 -3.75 33.69 27.53
CA ARG A 599 -4.56 32.50 27.23
C ARG A 599 -3.70 31.24 27.18
N ALA A 600 -2.57 31.27 26.46
CA ALA A 600 -1.72 30.10 26.33
C ALA A 600 -1.08 29.71 27.67
N ALA A 601 -0.70 30.69 28.49
CA ALA A 601 -0.21 30.47 29.85
C ALA A 601 -1.28 29.85 30.76
N GLN A 602 -2.52 30.32 30.69
CA GLN A 602 -3.65 29.75 31.44
C GLN A 602 -3.93 28.30 31.02
N VAL A 603 -4.07 28.03 29.72
CA VAL A 603 -4.34 26.67 29.20
C VAL A 603 -3.20 25.71 29.57
N ARG A 604 -1.94 26.16 29.49
CA ARG A 604 -0.79 25.37 29.96
C ARG A 604 -0.93 24.99 31.43
N HIS A 605 -1.30 25.93 32.29
CA HIS A 605 -1.47 25.66 33.72
C HIS A 605 -2.60 24.63 33.96
N GLU A 606 -3.77 24.85 33.35
CA GLU A 606 -4.93 23.96 33.45
C GLU A 606 -4.61 22.53 32.98
N LEU A 607 -4.02 22.38 31.78
CA LEU A 607 -3.63 21.09 31.24
C LEU A 607 -2.58 20.39 32.10
N ARG A 608 -1.58 21.12 32.61
CA ARG A 608 -0.56 20.49 33.45
C ARG A 608 -1.15 20.04 34.77
N SER A 609 -2.05 20.81 35.38
CA SER A 609 -2.74 20.43 36.61
C SER A 609 -3.69 19.24 36.44
N SER A 610 -4.42 19.15 35.33
CA SER A 610 -5.30 18.00 35.10
C SER A 610 -4.56 16.66 35.00
N TYR A 611 -3.26 16.68 34.71
CA TYR A 611 -2.42 15.49 34.54
C TYR A 611 -1.28 15.39 35.57
N ASN A 612 -1.26 16.23 36.62
CA ASN A 612 -0.20 16.27 37.64
C ASN A 612 1.22 16.48 37.05
N LEU A 613 1.35 17.43 36.12
CA LEU A 613 2.57 17.73 35.37
C LEU A 613 3.24 19.05 35.79
N GLU A 614 2.73 19.76 36.79
CA GLU A 614 3.20 21.10 37.18
C GLU A 614 4.71 21.14 37.42
N ASP A 615 5.21 20.22 38.25
CA ASP A 615 6.62 20.14 38.66
C ASP A 615 7.50 19.26 37.75
N LYS A 616 6.99 18.83 36.59
CA LYS A 616 7.68 17.92 35.68
C LYS A 616 8.30 18.63 34.48
N THR A 617 9.43 18.15 33.99
CA THR A 617 9.89 18.50 32.63
C THR A 617 9.11 17.64 31.64
N VAL A 618 8.22 18.27 30.87
CA VAL A 618 7.33 17.57 29.95
C VAL A 618 8.01 17.38 28.59
N ILE A 619 8.29 16.12 28.27
CA ILE A 619 8.75 15.66 26.97
C ILE A 619 7.52 15.40 26.11
N LEU A 620 7.40 16.09 24.98
CA LEU A 620 6.24 16.02 24.10
C LEU A 620 6.56 15.22 22.84
N PHE A 621 5.75 14.21 22.55
CA PHE A 621 5.66 13.57 21.25
C PHE A 621 4.30 13.91 20.62
N VAL A 622 4.31 14.28 19.33
CA VAL A 622 3.09 14.55 18.55
C VAL A 622 3.18 13.82 17.22
N GLY A 623 2.26 12.90 16.96
CA GLY A 623 2.23 12.18 15.69
C GLY A 623 1.42 10.89 15.70
N ARG A 624 1.31 10.27 14.52
CA ARG A 624 0.65 8.95 14.38
C ARG A 624 1.41 7.88 15.17
N LEU A 625 0.68 7.02 15.87
CA LEU A 625 1.25 5.86 16.55
C LEU A 625 1.42 4.71 15.55
N THR A 626 2.60 4.68 14.91
CA THR A 626 3.03 3.62 14.00
C THR A 626 4.50 3.30 14.28
N PRO A 627 5.00 2.08 13.96
CA PRO A 627 6.41 1.73 14.17
C PRO A 627 7.38 2.71 13.48
N LYS A 628 6.97 3.26 12.32
CA LYS A 628 7.74 4.28 11.58
C LYS A 628 7.99 5.54 12.39
N LYS A 629 7.17 5.84 13.41
CA LYS A 629 7.27 7.05 14.22
C LYS A 629 8.03 6.85 15.53
N GLY A 630 8.42 5.62 15.88
CA GLY A 630 9.41 5.30 16.92
C GLY A 630 9.03 5.69 18.36
N THR A 631 7.74 5.79 18.67
CA THR A 631 7.25 6.13 20.02
C THR A 631 7.66 5.09 21.08
N ASP A 632 7.74 3.83 20.69
CA ASP A 632 8.24 2.71 21.50
C ASP A 632 9.71 2.88 21.90
N LEU A 633 10.57 3.32 20.97
CA LEU A 633 11.99 3.57 21.24
C LEU A 633 12.16 4.80 22.15
N LEU A 634 11.33 5.83 21.97
CA LEU A 634 11.29 6.98 22.87
C LEU A 634 10.88 6.59 24.29
N LEU A 635 9.88 5.72 24.45
CA LEU A 635 9.47 5.20 25.76
C LEU A 635 10.60 4.44 26.45
N GLN A 636 11.30 3.57 25.72
CA GLN A 636 12.46 2.84 26.22
C GLN A 636 13.58 3.79 26.67
N ALA A 637 13.90 4.79 25.85
CA ALA A 637 14.91 5.81 26.15
C ALA A 637 14.58 6.60 27.42
N ILE A 638 13.33 7.04 27.57
CA ILE A 638 12.91 7.82 28.74
C ILE A 638 12.85 6.94 30.00
N ASN A 639 12.54 5.65 29.88
CA ASN A 639 12.60 4.73 31.00
C ASN A 639 14.01 4.66 31.60
N GLU A 640 15.04 4.51 30.77
CA GLU A 640 16.43 4.55 31.22
C GLU A 640 16.81 5.91 31.81
N LEU A 641 16.38 7.00 31.16
CA LEU A 641 16.65 8.37 31.59
C LEU A 641 15.99 8.71 32.94
N SER A 642 14.80 8.18 33.20
CA SER A 642 14.02 8.45 34.41
C SER A 642 14.70 7.97 35.69
N ILE A 643 15.59 6.99 35.58
CA ILE A 643 16.40 6.48 36.71
C ILE A 643 17.26 7.60 37.31
N LYS A 644 17.81 8.47 36.46
CA LYS A 644 18.63 9.62 36.87
C LYS A 644 17.80 10.90 37.07
N ASN A 645 16.68 11.02 36.36
CA ASN A 645 15.87 12.23 36.30
C ASN A 645 14.41 11.95 36.69
N PRO A 646 14.05 11.91 38.00
CA PRO A 646 12.71 11.52 38.46
C PRO A 646 11.61 12.58 38.19
N ASN A 647 12.00 13.80 37.79
CA ASN A 647 11.09 14.91 37.53
C ASN A 647 10.82 15.12 36.03
N ILE A 648 10.67 14.03 35.28
CA ILE A 648 10.28 14.05 33.87
C ILE A 648 8.93 13.40 33.68
N ALA A 649 8.24 13.77 32.60
CA ALA A 649 7.02 13.11 32.14
C ALA A 649 7.04 13.06 30.61
N LEU A 650 6.46 12.01 30.04
CA LEU A 650 6.22 11.90 28.59
C LEU A 650 4.74 12.12 28.30
N VAL A 651 4.45 13.01 27.36
CA VAL A 651 3.11 13.19 26.80
C VAL A 651 3.13 12.73 25.36
N ILE A 652 2.33 11.71 25.05
CA ILE A 652 2.14 11.12 23.74
C ILE A 652 0.82 11.61 23.17
N VAL A 653 0.90 12.52 22.20
CA VAL A 653 -0.26 13.08 21.49
C VAL A 653 -0.44 12.43 20.13
N GLY A 654 -1.48 11.60 19.99
CA GLY A 654 -1.86 10.97 18.72
C GLY A 654 -2.41 9.55 18.85
N GLY A 655 -3.12 9.11 17.80
CA GLY A 655 -3.71 7.77 17.65
C GLY A 655 -3.20 7.03 16.41
N THR A 656 -3.90 5.97 15.99
CA THR A 656 -3.53 5.15 14.82
C THR A 656 -3.73 5.87 13.50
N TRP A 657 -4.82 6.63 13.39
CA TRP A 657 -5.15 7.46 12.24
C TRP A 657 -6.01 8.66 12.67
N TYR A 658 -6.20 9.64 11.76
CA TYR A 658 -7.09 10.77 12.03
C TYR A 658 -8.53 10.27 12.25
N SER A 659 -9.16 10.68 13.34
CA SER A 659 -10.57 10.36 13.68
C SER A 659 -10.92 8.86 13.83
N VAL A 660 -9.93 7.98 14.03
CA VAL A 660 -10.14 6.55 14.27
C VAL A 660 -9.32 6.12 15.49
N ASP A 661 -10.00 5.76 16.58
CA ASP A 661 -9.36 5.21 17.80
C ASP A 661 -9.37 3.67 17.82
N THR A 662 -9.19 3.04 16.64
CA THR A 662 -8.99 1.59 16.60
C THR A 662 -7.63 1.28 17.18
N VAL A 663 -7.58 0.40 18.19
CA VAL A 663 -6.32 -0.11 18.74
C VAL A 663 -5.65 -0.99 17.69
N THR A 664 -4.58 -0.48 17.06
CA THR A 664 -3.66 -1.32 16.27
C THR A 664 -2.70 -2.04 17.20
N ASP A 665 -2.05 -3.07 16.70
CA ASP A 665 -1.09 -3.85 17.47
C ASP A 665 0.06 -3.01 18.02
N TYR A 666 0.52 -2.02 17.24
CA TYR A 666 1.52 -1.07 17.70
C TYR A 666 0.99 -0.16 18.80
N VAL A 667 -0.27 0.29 18.72
CA VAL A 667 -0.86 1.10 19.80
C VAL A 667 -1.04 0.28 21.07
N ALA A 668 -1.48 -0.96 20.96
CA ALA A 668 -1.53 -1.88 22.09
C ALA A 668 -0.14 -2.03 22.73
N TYR A 669 0.90 -2.25 21.91
CA TYR A 669 2.28 -2.35 22.38
C TYR A 669 2.79 -1.05 23.05
N VAL A 670 2.56 0.12 22.46
CA VAL A 670 2.95 1.41 23.04
C VAL A 670 2.19 1.67 24.36
N ARG A 671 0.90 1.35 24.44
CA ARG A 671 0.12 1.46 25.68
C ARG A 671 0.65 0.52 26.76
N ALA A 672 1.00 -0.71 26.40
CA ALA A 672 1.64 -1.67 27.32
C ALA A 672 2.97 -1.14 27.88
N LEU A 673 3.83 -0.59 27.01
CA LEU A 673 5.08 0.05 27.44
C LEU A 673 4.82 1.26 28.35
N ALA A 674 3.82 2.08 28.03
CA ALA A 674 3.44 3.24 28.82
C ALA A 674 2.91 2.85 30.21
N GLU A 675 2.10 1.79 30.32
CA GLU A 675 1.58 1.28 31.60
C GLU A 675 2.70 0.77 32.50
N LYS A 676 3.74 0.15 31.91
CA LYS A 676 4.91 -0.39 32.61
C LYS A 676 5.98 0.64 32.93
N ALA A 677 5.89 1.84 32.37
CA ALA A 677 6.87 2.89 32.57
C ALA A 677 6.97 3.26 34.06
N LYS A 678 8.21 3.44 34.56
CA LYS A 678 8.47 3.86 35.95
C LYS A 678 8.35 5.37 36.17
N PHE A 679 7.84 6.09 35.18
CA PHE A 679 7.69 7.53 35.15
C PHE A 679 6.32 7.90 34.55
N PRO A 680 5.80 9.11 34.79
CA PRO A 680 4.51 9.52 34.24
C PRO A 680 4.50 9.51 32.71
N VAL A 681 3.60 8.72 32.12
CA VAL A 681 3.29 8.73 30.68
C VAL A 681 1.82 9.07 30.50
N ILE A 682 1.54 10.14 29.77
CA ILE A 682 0.18 10.53 29.40
C ILE A 682 -0.04 10.17 27.93
N THR A 683 -1.01 9.32 27.65
CA THR A 683 -1.46 9.02 26.29
C THR A 683 -2.81 9.70 26.06
N THR A 684 -2.86 10.66 25.15
CA THR A 684 -4.08 11.48 24.96
C THR A 684 -5.07 10.84 23.98
N GLY A 685 -4.64 9.81 23.25
CA GLY A 685 -5.34 9.34 22.05
C GLY A 685 -5.32 10.38 20.93
N TYR A 686 -6.30 10.30 20.03
CA TYR A 686 -6.47 11.30 18.97
C TYR A 686 -6.87 12.65 19.55
N VAL A 687 -6.11 13.69 19.22
CA VAL A 687 -6.44 15.09 19.53
C VAL A 687 -6.79 15.80 18.23
N SER A 688 -7.93 16.50 18.22
CA SER A 688 -8.35 17.28 17.05
C SER A 688 -7.28 18.31 16.69
N SER A 689 -7.12 18.55 15.39
CA SER A 689 -6.16 19.55 14.90
C SER A 689 -6.41 20.91 15.56
N ASP A 690 -7.68 21.30 15.75
CA ASP A 690 -8.12 22.58 16.33
C ASP A 690 -7.46 22.90 17.67
N VAL A 691 -7.28 21.92 18.55
CA VAL A 691 -6.73 22.11 19.90
C VAL A 691 -5.31 21.53 20.08
N ILE A 692 -4.70 20.95 19.05
CA ILE A 692 -3.39 20.28 19.18
C ILE A 692 -2.28 21.21 19.69
N HIS A 693 -2.35 22.49 19.33
CA HIS A 693 -1.42 23.54 19.73
C HIS A 693 -1.35 23.75 21.26
N GLU A 694 -2.42 23.42 21.99
CA GLU A 694 -2.46 23.50 23.46
C GLU A 694 -1.45 22.53 24.11
N TRP A 695 -1.20 21.38 23.49
CA TRP A 695 -0.18 20.43 23.96
C TRP A 695 1.24 20.91 23.72
N PHE A 696 1.47 21.67 22.64
CA PHE A 696 2.76 22.35 22.44
C PHE A 696 2.98 23.43 23.50
N TRP A 697 1.92 24.12 23.96
CA TRP A 697 2.02 25.02 25.10
C TRP A 697 2.32 24.29 26.41
N ALA A 698 1.86 23.06 26.59
CA ALA A 698 2.11 22.24 27.79
C ALA A 698 3.52 21.61 27.83
N GLY A 699 4.15 21.40 26.69
CA GLY A 699 5.50 20.81 26.55
C GLY A 699 6.64 21.72 27.04
N ASP A 700 7.77 21.10 27.38
CA ASP A 700 9.04 21.79 27.69
C ASP A 700 10.14 21.49 26.65
N LEU A 701 10.03 20.34 25.98
CA LEU A 701 10.83 19.97 24.81
C LEU A 701 10.03 19.01 23.92
N PHE A 702 10.28 19.03 22.62
CA PHE A 702 9.61 18.17 21.64
C PHE A 702 10.54 17.07 21.13
N VAL A 703 10.01 15.87 20.86
CA VAL A 703 10.79 14.77 20.29
C VAL A 703 10.07 14.19 19.06
N CYS A 704 10.81 14.08 17.96
CA CYS A 704 10.40 13.41 16.74
C CYS A 704 11.29 12.17 16.50
N PRO A 705 10.97 10.99 17.09
CA PRO A 705 11.80 9.79 17.04
C PRO A 705 11.57 8.96 15.77
N SER A 706 11.38 9.62 14.63
CA SER A 706 11.00 8.96 13.38
C SER A 706 12.06 7.96 12.89
N GLN A 707 11.63 6.75 12.55
CA GLN A 707 12.51 5.64 12.13
C GLN A 707 12.62 5.50 10.62
N TRP A 708 11.61 5.98 9.88
CA TRP A 708 11.61 5.93 8.42
C TRP A 708 12.26 7.17 7.81
N GLN A 709 12.64 7.07 6.54
CA GLN A 709 13.15 8.20 5.75
C GLN A 709 12.04 9.22 5.48
N GLU A 710 11.80 10.09 6.47
CA GLU A 710 10.73 11.07 6.47
C GLU A 710 11.00 12.16 5.41
N PRO A 711 10.07 12.48 4.51
CA PRO A 711 10.19 13.61 3.59
C PRO A 711 10.66 14.86 4.31
N LEU A 712 9.88 15.31 5.30
CA LEU A 712 10.24 16.20 6.39
C LEU A 712 9.02 16.33 7.30
N ALA A 713 9.16 16.10 8.61
CA ALA A 713 8.00 16.11 9.50
C ALA A 713 7.55 17.55 9.83
N ARG A 714 6.29 17.87 9.51
CA ARG A 714 5.69 19.20 9.74
C ARG A 714 5.69 19.64 11.22
N VAL A 715 5.63 18.69 12.14
CA VAL A 715 5.62 18.92 13.59
C VAL A 715 6.87 19.65 14.11
N HIS A 716 7.99 19.64 13.36
CA HIS A 716 9.15 20.46 13.70
C HIS A 716 8.84 21.95 13.63
N TYR A 717 8.13 22.41 12.60
CA TYR A 717 7.75 23.81 12.45
C TYR A 717 6.82 24.25 13.58
N GLU A 718 5.91 23.37 14.01
CA GLU A 718 5.01 23.59 15.15
C GLU A 718 5.78 23.73 16.47
N ALA A 719 6.76 22.84 16.72
CA ALA A 719 7.64 22.92 17.89
C ALA A 719 8.50 24.19 17.90
N MET A 720 9.08 24.53 16.75
CA MET A 720 9.87 25.75 16.57
C MET A 720 9.02 27.00 16.79
N ALA A 721 7.81 27.07 16.22
CA ALA A 721 6.88 28.18 16.43
C ALA A 721 6.48 28.29 17.91
N ALA A 722 6.21 27.18 18.60
CA ALA A 722 5.90 27.18 20.03
C ALA A 722 7.11 27.57 20.92
N GLY A 723 8.30 27.71 20.33
CA GLY A 723 9.54 28.04 21.04
C GLY A 723 10.06 26.88 21.88
N LEU A 724 9.79 25.64 21.47
CA LEU A 724 10.31 24.44 22.11
C LEU A 724 11.66 24.05 21.49
N PRO A 725 12.67 23.69 22.31
CA PRO A 725 13.79 22.90 21.79
C PRO A 725 13.27 21.55 21.32
N PHE A 726 13.92 20.96 20.32
CA PHE A 726 13.55 19.62 19.86
C PHE A 726 14.73 18.67 19.70
N LEU A 727 14.42 17.38 19.84
CA LEU A 727 15.29 16.26 19.47
C LEU A 727 14.65 15.53 18.28
N THR A 728 15.41 15.30 17.22
CA THR A 728 14.93 14.57 16.03
C THR A 728 15.97 13.58 15.52
N THR A 729 15.61 12.81 14.51
CA THR A 729 16.44 11.74 13.95
C THR A 729 17.12 12.13 12.65
N ALA A 730 18.28 11.53 12.38
CA ALA A 730 19.02 11.65 11.13
C ALA A 730 18.37 10.87 9.97
N ARG A 731 17.05 11.04 9.78
CA ARG A 731 16.25 10.33 8.77
C ARG A 731 15.60 11.31 7.80
N GLY A 732 15.72 11.01 6.50
CA GLY A 732 15.16 11.77 5.39
C GLY A 732 15.51 13.25 5.48
N GLY A 733 14.50 14.12 5.36
CA GLY A 733 14.67 15.57 5.45
C GLY A 733 14.66 16.14 6.87
N ASN A 734 14.44 15.35 7.93
CA ASN A 734 14.43 15.88 9.31
C ASN A 734 15.72 16.64 9.71
N PRO A 735 16.93 16.26 9.27
CA PRO A 735 18.14 17.03 9.55
C PRO A 735 18.12 18.46 9.00
N GLU A 736 17.37 18.72 7.92
CA GLU A 736 17.36 20.01 7.23
C GLU A 736 16.79 21.15 8.07
N VAL A 737 15.98 20.83 9.09
CA VAL A 737 15.40 21.82 10.01
C VAL A 737 16.21 22.01 11.28
N VAL A 738 17.31 21.26 11.47
CA VAL A 738 18.26 21.46 12.55
C VAL A 738 19.27 22.53 12.13
N ILE A 739 18.98 23.79 12.49
CA ILE A 739 19.70 24.98 12.05
C ILE A 739 20.12 25.78 13.30
N ASP A 740 21.37 26.25 13.33
CA ASP A 740 21.90 27.15 14.38
C ASP A 740 21.67 26.65 15.82
N GLN A 741 21.76 25.33 16.02
CA GLN A 741 21.54 24.66 17.31
C GLN A 741 20.11 24.88 17.88
N ASN A 742 19.08 24.99 17.03
CA ASN A 742 17.67 25.03 17.47
C ASN A 742 17.16 23.68 18.02
N GLY A 743 17.88 22.59 17.74
CA GLY A 743 17.58 21.24 18.19
C GLY A 743 18.81 20.33 18.16
N LEU A 744 18.61 19.07 18.54
CA LEU A 744 19.62 18.01 18.52
C LEU A 744 19.22 16.88 17.56
N LEU A 745 20.23 16.17 17.06
CA LEU A 745 20.06 15.04 16.15
C LEU A 745 20.47 13.72 16.82
N VAL A 746 19.70 12.67 16.56
CA VAL A 746 20.00 11.27 16.86
C VAL A 746 20.42 10.59 15.56
N ASP A 747 21.67 10.15 15.49
CA ASP A 747 22.29 9.53 14.32
C ASP A 747 21.88 8.06 14.17
N ARG A 748 21.74 7.34 15.29
CA ARG A 748 21.29 5.93 15.31
C ARG A 748 19.93 5.82 15.99
N PRO A 749 18.83 6.19 15.28
CA PRO A 749 17.51 6.25 15.88
C PRO A 749 16.92 4.88 16.25
N GLU A 750 17.55 3.79 15.86
CA GLU A 750 17.26 2.43 16.32
C GLU A 750 17.83 2.12 17.73
N ASP A 751 18.71 2.98 18.27
CA ASP A 751 19.33 2.83 19.59
C ASP A 751 18.66 3.76 20.61
N PRO A 752 17.79 3.24 21.52
CA PRO A 752 17.15 4.03 22.56
C PRO A 752 18.13 4.78 23.48
N LEU A 753 19.34 4.26 23.66
CA LEU A 753 20.33 4.90 24.56
C LEU A 753 20.80 6.23 24.00
N GLU A 754 20.92 6.37 22.68
CA GLU A 754 21.32 7.64 22.07
C GLU A 754 20.26 8.73 22.27
N PHE A 755 18.96 8.37 22.22
CA PHE A 755 17.90 9.31 22.62
C PHE A 755 18.06 9.71 24.09
N ALA A 756 18.31 8.75 24.98
CA ALA A 756 18.45 9.03 26.41
C ALA A 756 19.62 9.99 26.68
N GLU A 757 20.78 9.77 26.04
CA GLU A 757 21.96 10.63 26.14
C GLU A 757 21.67 12.07 25.68
N LYS A 758 21.05 12.24 24.50
CA LYS A 758 20.74 13.57 23.96
C LYS A 758 19.66 14.27 24.78
N LEU A 759 18.67 13.53 25.28
CA LEU A 759 17.64 14.08 26.18
C LEU A 759 18.24 14.50 27.53
N ASP A 760 19.20 13.76 28.08
CA ASP A 760 19.86 14.10 29.33
C ASP A 760 20.57 15.47 29.24
N ILE A 761 21.23 15.76 28.11
CA ILE A 761 21.82 17.08 27.84
C ILE A 761 20.76 18.19 27.94
N LEU A 762 19.60 17.98 27.31
CA LEU A 762 18.52 18.97 27.34
C LEU A 762 17.90 19.08 28.73
N ILE A 763 17.70 17.96 29.44
CA ILE A 763 17.07 17.94 30.77
C ILE A 763 17.97 18.60 31.82
N ALA A 764 19.28 18.34 31.78
CA ALA A 764 20.26 18.88 32.71
C ALA A 764 20.49 20.39 32.56
N ASP A 765 20.27 20.98 31.37
CA ASP A 765 20.49 22.41 31.13
C ASP A 765 19.23 23.18 30.67
N PRO A 766 18.44 23.75 31.62
CA PRO A 766 17.32 24.62 31.30
C PRO A 766 17.68 25.93 30.58
N LYS A 767 18.94 26.40 30.64
CA LYS A 767 19.37 27.58 29.88
C LYS A 767 19.58 27.22 28.42
N LEU A 768 20.17 26.06 28.15
CA LEU A 768 20.30 25.51 26.79
C LEU A 768 18.93 25.33 26.16
N ARG A 769 17.97 24.67 26.84
CA ARG A 769 16.59 24.52 26.35
C ARG A 769 15.96 25.86 25.91
N ARG A 770 16.09 26.89 26.76
CA ARG A 770 15.57 28.23 26.47
C ARG A 770 16.27 28.90 25.28
N LYS A 771 17.59 28.74 25.17
CA LYS A 771 18.36 29.28 24.03
C LYS A 771 17.91 28.61 22.73
N MET A 772 17.90 27.28 22.70
CA MET A 772 17.48 26.49 21.53
C MET A 772 16.05 26.80 21.10
N GLY A 773 15.09 26.82 22.05
CA GLY A 773 13.70 27.18 21.77
C GLY A 773 13.53 28.60 21.23
N ARG A 774 14.29 29.57 21.74
CA ARG A 774 14.31 30.95 21.19
C ARG A 774 14.85 30.97 19.77
N THR A 775 15.95 30.27 19.49
CA THR A 775 16.50 30.16 18.14
C THR A 775 15.47 29.51 17.19
N GLY A 776 14.83 28.43 17.62
CA GLY A 776 13.76 27.78 16.87
C GLY A 776 12.62 28.74 16.53
N ARG A 777 12.15 29.54 17.49
CA ARG A 777 11.10 30.55 17.26
C ARG A 777 11.51 31.59 16.23
N LEU A 778 12.73 32.13 16.32
CA LEU A 778 13.22 33.13 15.37
C LEU A 778 13.28 32.55 13.95
N LEU A 779 13.80 31.33 13.80
CA LEU A 779 13.83 30.63 12.51
C LEU A 779 12.41 30.37 11.97
N ALA A 780 11.44 30.04 12.82
CA ALA A 780 10.05 29.88 12.40
C ALA A 780 9.45 31.20 11.87
N GLU A 781 9.70 32.31 12.56
CA GLU A 781 9.25 33.65 12.15
C GLU A 781 9.91 34.11 10.84
N GLU A 782 11.20 33.82 10.65
CA GLU A 782 11.99 34.28 9.50
C GLU A 782 11.82 33.39 8.25
N ARG A 783 11.68 32.06 8.43
CA ARG A 783 11.82 31.08 7.33
C ARG A 783 10.65 30.15 7.13
N PHE A 784 9.69 30.08 8.06
CA PHE A 784 8.63 29.05 8.01
C PHE A 784 7.22 29.63 8.20
N SER A 785 7.00 30.92 7.91
CA SER A 785 5.66 31.51 7.87
C SER A 785 4.89 31.09 6.62
N TRP A 786 3.56 31.05 6.70
CA TRP A 786 2.71 30.77 5.53
C TRP A 786 2.80 31.85 4.47
N GLU A 787 3.03 33.09 4.86
CA GLU A 787 3.27 34.23 3.98
C GLU A 787 4.48 33.98 3.08
N ARG A 788 5.59 33.49 3.64
CA ARG A 788 6.77 33.11 2.85
C ARG A 788 6.48 31.94 1.92
N VAL A 789 5.80 30.89 2.40
CA VAL A 789 5.43 29.73 1.57
C VAL A 789 4.60 30.18 0.37
N ALA A 790 3.56 30.99 0.61
CA ALA A 790 2.66 31.47 -0.43
C ALA A 790 3.42 32.32 -1.46
N ASN A 791 4.32 33.20 -1.02
CA ASN A 791 5.16 33.99 -1.92
C ASN A 791 6.05 33.10 -2.80
N GLU A 792 6.72 32.09 -2.24
CA GLU A 792 7.53 31.16 -3.05
C GLU A 792 6.68 30.33 -4.02
N VAL A 793 5.46 29.95 -3.64
CA VAL A 793 4.50 29.30 -4.54
C VAL A 793 4.08 30.26 -5.65
N LEU A 794 3.78 31.53 -5.36
CA LEU A 794 3.46 32.55 -6.36
C LEU A 794 4.65 32.76 -7.31
N GLU A 795 5.88 32.84 -6.81
CA GLU A 795 7.08 32.90 -7.65
C GLU A 795 7.21 31.67 -8.56
N SER A 796 6.85 30.48 -8.08
CA SER A 796 6.83 29.26 -8.91
C SER A 796 5.75 29.30 -10.00
N TRP A 797 4.65 30.02 -9.75
CA TRP A 797 3.56 30.20 -10.70
C TRP A 797 3.85 31.29 -11.73
N LYS A 798 4.77 32.22 -11.46
CA LYS A 798 5.20 33.22 -12.44
C LYS A 798 5.79 32.55 -13.67
N GLN A 799 5.46 33.08 -14.83
CA GLN A 799 5.94 32.56 -16.10
C GLN A 799 7.45 32.75 -16.18
N ARG A 800 8.21 31.66 -16.28
CA ARG A 800 9.61 31.74 -16.71
C ARG A 800 9.59 32.01 -18.20
N VAL A 801 9.87 33.26 -18.59
CA VAL A 801 10.31 33.54 -19.97
C VAL A 801 11.52 32.64 -20.17
N ASN A 802 11.47 31.75 -21.15
CA ASN A 802 12.58 30.88 -21.48
C ASN A 802 13.86 31.72 -21.52
N ASN A 803 14.77 31.51 -20.56
CA ASN A 803 16.17 31.69 -20.89
C ASN A 803 16.40 30.79 -22.09
N GLU A 804 16.97 31.35 -23.14
CA GLU A 804 17.42 30.59 -24.31
C GLU A 804 18.10 29.30 -23.80
N PRO A 805 17.83 28.13 -24.41
CA PRO A 805 18.52 26.92 -24.03
C PRO A 805 20.02 27.20 -24.08
N ASP A 806 20.77 26.88 -23.02
CA ASP A 806 22.22 26.77 -23.11
C ASP A 806 22.52 25.77 -24.24
N THR A 807 22.86 26.30 -25.42
CA THR A 807 23.11 25.53 -26.65
C THR A 807 24.40 24.72 -26.58
N GLU A 808 25.17 24.83 -25.49
CA GLU A 808 26.45 24.13 -25.35
C GLU A 808 26.33 22.63 -24.97
N ASN A 809 25.15 22.10 -24.61
CA ASN A 809 25.02 20.69 -24.17
C ASN A 809 23.79 19.92 -24.68
N MET A 810 23.07 20.38 -25.71
CA MET A 810 21.99 19.58 -26.30
C MET A 810 22.52 18.62 -27.36
N SER A 811 22.47 17.32 -27.07
CA SER A 811 22.46 16.26 -28.08
C SER A 811 21.21 16.44 -28.95
N VAL A 812 21.39 16.78 -30.23
CA VAL A 812 20.30 16.96 -31.19
C VAL A 812 19.85 15.59 -31.70
N PHE A 813 18.60 15.22 -31.46
CA PHE A 813 17.93 14.12 -32.16
C PHE A 813 17.29 14.69 -33.42
N VAL A 814 17.79 14.33 -34.61
CA VAL A 814 17.17 14.71 -35.89
C VAL A 814 16.36 13.53 -36.41
N ASP A 815 15.03 13.68 -36.42
CA ASP A 815 14.11 12.72 -37.02
C ASP A 815 13.97 13.04 -38.53
N LEU A 816 14.79 12.39 -39.37
CA LEU A 816 14.76 12.55 -40.83
C LEU A 816 13.82 11.50 -41.46
N ALA A 817 12.51 11.75 -41.41
CA ALA A 817 11.56 10.96 -42.19
C ALA A 817 10.53 11.85 -42.91
N LYS A 818 10.88 12.26 -44.14
CA LYS A 818 9.90 12.46 -45.22
C LYS A 818 10.23 11.47 -46.33
N VAL A 819 9.50 10.37 -46.38
CA VAL A 819 9.63 9.36 -47.43
C VAL A 819 8.55 9.62 -48.48
N ASN A 820 8.97 9.95 -49.70
CA ASN A 820 8.16 9.77 -50.91
C ASN A 820 8.59 8.46 -51.58
N ASP A 821 7.62 7.74 -52.15
CA ASP A 821 7.67 6.31 -52.53
C ASP A 821 8.66 5.88 -53.65
N GLU A 822 9.62 6.69 -54.07
CA GLU A 822 10.57 6.32 -55.12
C GLU A 822 11.99 6.82 -54.77
N GLU A 823 12.90 5.89 -54.44
CA GLU A 823 14.33 6.08 -54.10
C GLU A 823 14.68 7.08 -52.96
N VAL A 824 15.31 6.57 -51.88
CA VAL A 824 15.85 7.43 -50.81
C VAL A 824 17.23 7.94 -51.24
N THR A 825 17.30 9.20 -51.68
CA THR A 825 18.56 9.97 -51.75
C THR A 825 18.54 11.02 -50.63
N VAL A 826 19.54 11.00 -49.75
CA VAL A 826 19.76 12.05 -48.75
C VAL A 826 20.29 13.28 -49.50
N GLY A 827 19.41 14.22 -49.81
CA GLY A 827 19.76 15.47 -50.49
C GLY A 827 20.09 16.57 -49.50
N ASP A 828 21.23 17.22 -49.73
CA ASP A 828 21.77 18.45 -49.17
C ASP A 828 20.75 19.34 -48.45
N ASN A 829 20.80 19.35 -47.11
CA ASN A 829 20.52 20.56 -46.34
C ASN A 829 21.60 20.63 -45.25
N GLU A 830 22.54 21.54 -45.46
CA GLU A 830 23.68 21.84 -44.60
C GLU A 830 23.25 21.96 -43.12
N LEU A 831 23.65 20.97 -42.32
CA LEU A 831 23.66 21.05 -40.86
C LEU A 831 25.02 21.62 -40.44
N GLU A 832 25.16 22.94 -40.45
CA GLU A 832 26.23 23.58 -39.67
C GLU A 832 25.84 23.48 -38.19
N THR A 833 26.32 22.44 -37.50
CA THR A 833 26.20 22.34 -36.03
C THR A 833 27.53 21.95 -35.41
N GLU A 834 28.05 22.76 -34.48
CA GLU A 834 29.24 22.48 -33.65
C GLU A 834 28.99 21.42 -32.54
N SER A 835 28.16 20.41 -32.81
CA SER A 835 27.76 19.40 -31.81
C SER A 835 28.70 18.19 -31.83
N LYS A 836 29.21 17.77 -30.67
CA LYS A 836 30.18 16.65 -30.50
C LYS A 836 29.61 15.23 -30.70
N PHE A 837 28.30 15.07 -30.95
CA PHE A 837 27.65 13.76 -31.07
C PHE A 837 26.45 13.82 -32.03
N ALA A 838 26.32 12.83 -32.91
CA ALA A 838 25.14 12.59 -33.75
C ALA A 838 24.64 11.14 -33.54
N ILE A 839 23.33 10.98 -33.32
CA ILE A 839 22.65 9.67 -33.26
C ILE A 839 21.68 9.64 -34.45
N VAL A 840 21.82 8.64 -35.33
CA VAL A 840 20.94 8.45 -36.50
C VAL A 840 20.12 7.18 -36.29
N ASP A 841 18.80 7.32 -36.20
CA ASP A 841 17.85 6.22 -36.03
C ASP A 841 17.25 5.86 -37.40
N LEU A 842 17.57 4.67 -37.93
CA LEU A 842 17.06 4.18 -39.22
C LEU A 842 15.90 3.21 -38.96
N ALA A 843 14.71 3.75 -38.73
CA ALA A 843 13.52 2.94 -38.56
C ALA A 843 13.01 2.38 -39.91
N LYS A 844 13.09 1.04 -40.06
CA LYS A 844 12.39 0.19 -41.06
C LYS A 844 12.43 0.68 -42.52
N VAL A 845 13.43 0.23 -43.26
CA VAL A 845 13.34 0.12 -44.73
C VAL A 845 12.83 -1.28 -45.04
N ASN A 846 11.63 -1.41 -45.60
CA ASN A 846 11.11 -2.70 -46.06
C ASN A 846 11.97 -3.21 -47.24
N ASP A 847 12.62 -4.37 -47.05
CA ASP A 847 13.20 -5.26 -48.07
C ASP A 847 13.92 -4.61 -49.27
N LYS A 848 14.67 -3.52 -49.05
CA LYS A 848 15.52 -2.92 -50.09
C LYS A 848 16.91 -2.57 -49.55
N GLU A 849 17.93 -2.84 -50.35
CA GLU A 849 19.32 -2.48 -50.07
C GLU A 849 19.45 -0.99 -49.74
N VAL A 850 20.05 -0.68 -48.59
CA VAL A 850 20.47 0.68 -48.23
C VAL A 850 21.90 0.85 -48.69
N THR A 851 22.12 1.64 -49.75
CA THR A 851 23.47 2.05 -50.17
C THR A 851 23.74 3.43 -49.59
N VAL A 852 24.65 3.52 -48.62
CA VAL A 852 25.18 4.82 -48.16
C VAL A 852 26.17 5.28 -49.24
N GLY A 853 25.79 6.28 -50.04
CA GLY A 853 26.65 6.82 -51.09
C GLY A 853 27.86 7.54 -50.51
N ASP A 854 29.01 7.38 -51.16
CA ASP A 854 30.24 8.12 -50.89
C ASP A 854 30.01 9.63 -51.08
N ASN A 855 29.70 10.35 -50.01
CA ASN A 855 29.79 11.81 -49.98
C ASN A 855 30.31 12.27 -48.62
N GLU A 856 31.32 13.13 -48.66
CA GLU A 856 32.13 13.60 -47.53
C GLU A 856 31.26 14.23 -46.43
N LEU A 857 31.17 13.57 -45.27
CA LEU A 857 30.80 14.19 -44.02
C LEU A 857 32.02 14.94 -43.48
N GLU A 858 32.20 16.21 -43.86
CA GLU A 858 33.12 17.09 -43.15
C GLU A 858 32.51 17.45 -41.78
N THR A 859 32.74 16.58 -40.79
CA THR A 859 32.46 16.88 -39.39
C THR A 859 33.70 16.56 -38.56
N GLU A 860 34.14 17.48 -37.69
CA GLU A 860 35.20 17.22 -36.70
C GLU A 860 34.72 16.31 -35.53
N SER A 861 33.77 15.40 -35.79
CA SER A 861 33.10 14.60 -34.77
C SER A 861 33.69 13.18 -34.66
N LYS A 862 33.93 12.72 -33.43
CA LYS A 862 34.68 11.47 -33.14
C LYS A 862 33.86 10.18 -32.98
N PHE A 863 32.52 10.18 -33.11
CA PHE A 863 31.72 8.97 -32.88
C PHE A 863 30.40 8.94 -33.67
N ALA A 864 30.05 7.78 -34.24
CA ALA A 864 28.74 7.47 -34.82
C ALA A 864 28.20 6.14 -34.24
N ILE A 865 26.93 6.12 -33.84
CA ILE A 865 26.20 4.91 -33.40
C ILE A 865 25.09 4.65 -34.41
N VAL A 866 25.06 3.46 -35.01
CA VAL A 866 24.05 3.04 -35.99
C VAL A 866 23.27 1.86 -35.42
N ASP A 867 21.96 2.02 -35.23
CA ASP A 867 21.07 0.96 -34.72
C ASP A 867 20.43 0.22 -35.92
N LEU A 868 20.83 -1.04 -36.15
CA LEU A 868 20.31 -1.86 -37.26
C LEU A 868 19.25 -2.82 -36.71
N ALA A 869 17.98 -2.45 -36.79
CA ALA A 869 16.89 -3.34 -36.43
C ALA A 869 16.54 -4.31 -37.59
N LYS A 870 16.96 -5.58 -37.43
CA LYS A 870 16.64 -6.76 -38.26
C LYS A 870 17.17 -6.75 -39.71
N VAL A 871 18.21 -7.54 -39.95
CA VAL A 871 18.55 -8.09 -41.26
C VAL A 871 18.25 -9.59 -41.22
N ASN A 872 17.45 -10.10 -42.16
CA ASN A 872 17.23 -11.54 -42.31
C ASN A 872 18.36 -12.14 -43.17
N ASP A 873 19.00 -13.19 -42.67
CA ASP A 873 19.68 -14.31 -43.35
C ASP A 873 20.63 -14.09 -44.56
N GLU A 874 21.22 -12.91 -44.80
CA GLU A 874 22.35 -12.79 -45.76
C GLU A 874 23.57 -12.03 -45.21
N GLU A 875 24.77 -12.50 -45.60
CA GLU A 875 26.10 -12.04 -45.15
C GLU A 875 26.28 -10.52 -45.26
N VAL A 876 26.61 -9.86 -44.14
CA VAL A 876 27.08 -8.47 -44.14
C VAL A 876 28.57 -8.46 -44.45
N THR A 877 28.94 -8.06 -45.68
CA THR A 877 30.34 -7.80 -46.05
C THR A 877 30.65 -6.31 -45.96
N VAL A 878 31.54 -5.93 -45.05
CA VAL A 878 32.12 -4.57 -45.00
C VAL A 878 33.35 -4.58 -45.92
N GLY A 879 33.28 -3.86 -47.03
CA GLY A 879 34.36 -3.84 -48.03
C GLY A 879 35.60 -3.09 -47.55
N ASP A 880 36.77 -3.72 -47.66
CA ASP A 880 38.07 -3.08 -47.56
C ASP A 880 38.28 -2.14 -48.75
N ASN A 881 38.40 -0.83 -48.51
CA ASN A 881 39.08 0.07 -49.44
C ASN A 881 39.87 1.15 -48.69
N GLU A 882 41.17 1.16 -48.96
CA GLU A 882 42.17 2.08 -48.45
C GLU A 882 41.88 3.54 -48.88
N ARG A 883 41.73 4.45 -47.91
CA ARG A 883 42.23 5.84 -47.97
C ARG A 883 42.21 6.50 -46.58
N GLU A 884 43.29 7.21 -46.29
CA GLU A 884 43.64 7.79 -44.99
C GLU A 884 42.61 8.82 -44.48
N THR A 885 41.89 8.49 -43.40
CA THR A 885 41.26 9.47 -42.50
C THR A 885 41.43 8.99 -41.05
N GLU A 886 41.99 9.84 -40.19
CA GLU A 886 42.19 9.58 -38.76
C GLU A 886 40.86 9.71 -37.98
N SER A 887 39.97 8.70 -38.05
CA SER A 887 38.88 8.44 -37.09
C SER A 887 38.23 7.08 -37.40
N LYS A 888 38.38 6.08 -36.51
CA LYS A 888 37.81 4.72 -36.69
C LYS A 888 37.08 4.24 -35.44
N PHE A 889 35.78 4.49 -35.30
CA PHE A 889 34.89 3.63 -34.48
C PHE A 889 33.45 3.70 -34.99
N ALA A 890 32.87 2.54 -35.32
CA ALA A 890 31.45 2.33 -35.56
C ALA A 890 30.94 1.29 -34.55
N PHE A 891 29.88 1.61 -33.81
CA PHE A 891 29.21 0.66 -32.93
C PHE A 891 27.95 0.11 -33.62
N VAL A 892 27.86 -1.22 -33.75
CA VAL A 892 26.70 -1.93 -34.29
C VAL A 892 26.00 -2.68 -33.15
N ASN A 893 24.73 -2.39 -32.93
CA ASN A 893 23.89 -3.09 -31.95
C ASN A 893 23.34 -4.39 -32.56
N LEU A 894 23.94 -5.54 -32.27
CA LEU A 894 23.50 -6.85 -32.78
C LEU A 894 22.51 -7.53 -31.81
N ALA A 895 21.24 -7.14 -31.88
CA ALA A 895 20.18 -7.86 -31.19
C ALA A 895 19.81 -9.15 -31.96
N LYS A 896 20.40 -10.27 -31.53
CA LYS A 896 20.32 -11.67 -32.03
C LYS A 896 21.24 -12.03 -33.19
N VAL A 897 22.33 -12.72 -32.85
CA VAL A 897 23.02 -13.67 -33.74
C VAL A 897 22.76 -15.07 -33.17
N ASN A 898 22.26 -15.99 -33.99
CA ASN A 898 22.18 -17.41 -33.63
C ASN A 898 23.57 -18.04 -33.79
N ASP A 899 24.06 -18.71 -32.74
CA ASP A 899 25.10 -19.75 -32.66
C ASP A 899 26.21 -19.91 -33.75
N GLU A 900 26.75 -18.83 -34.33
CA GLU A 900 28.01 -18.90 -35.10
C GLU A 900 29.07 -17.88 -34.62
N GLU A 901 30.33 -18.32 -34.61
CA GLU A 901 31.50 -17.64 -34.05
C GLU A 901 31.80 -16.30 -34.75
N ILE A 902 31.79 -15.22 -33.97
CA ILE A 902 32.34 -13.92 -34.40
C ILE A 902 33.87 -13.97 -34.25
N THR A 903 34.60 -13.92 -35.36
CA THR A 903 36.07 -13.84 -35.36
C THR A 903 36.50 -12.39 -35.54
N ILE A 904 37.15 -11.78 -34.54
CA ILE A 904 37.74 -10.44 -34.62
C ILE A 904 39.26 -10.60 -34.75
N SER A 905 39.85 -10.05 -35.82
CA SER A 905 41.29 -10.12 -36.05
C SER A 905 42.06 -9.16 -35.15
N ASP A 906 43.09 -9.68 -34.47
CA ASP A 906 43.96 -8.98 -33.54
C ASP A 906 44.65 -7.75 -34.15
N ASN A 907 44.31 -6.57 -33.62
CA ASN A 907 45.28 -5.58 -33.14
C ASN A 907 44.52 -4.49 -32.37
N GLU A 908 44.99 -4.18 -31.15
CA GLU A 908 44.45 -3.20 -30.16
C GLU A 908 43.49 -3.73 -29.07
N SER A 909 43.93 -4.73 -28.29
CA SER A 909 43.09 -5.40 -27.28
C SER A 909 43.21 -4.93 -25.81
N GLU A 910 44.01 -3.92 -25.45
CA GLU A 910 44.09 -3.44 -24.05
C GLU A 910 43.29 -2.15 -23.76
N ASN A 911 43.14 -1.25 -24.74
CA ASN A 911 42.34 -0.03 -24.58
C ASN A 911 40.84 -0.27 -24.82
N PHE A 912 40.51 -1.18 -25.75
CA PHE A 912 39.14 -1.58 -26.06
C PHE A 912 38.42 -2.21 -24.85
N PHE A 913 39.14 -3.00 -24.05
CA PHE A 913 38.53 -3.77 -22.94
C PHE A 913 38.15 -2.90 -21.73
N ASN A 914 38.99 -1.92 -21.39
CA ASN A 914 38.70 -1.01 -20.26
C ASN A 914 37.56 -0.02 -20.60
N GLN A 915 37.47 0.44 -21.84
CA GLN A 915 36.42 1.37 -22.28
C GLN A 915 35.08 0.65 -22.57
N THR A 916 35.12 -0.60 -23.04
CA THR A 916 33.91 -1.43 -23.20
C THR A 916 33.30 -1.81 -21.85
N ILE A 917 34.10 -2.02 -20.80
CA ILE A 917 33.58 -2.24 -19.44
C ILE A 917 32.94 -0.97 -18.88
N GLU A 918 33.50 0.22 -19.10
CA GLU A 918 32.85 1.48 -18.68
C GLU A 918 31.53 1.73 -19.44
N ALA A 919 31.46 1.41 -20.73
CA ALA A 919 30.24 1.57 -21.52
C ALA A 919 29.16 0.52 -21.18
N CYS A 920 29.54 -0.75 -20.99
CA CYS A 920 28.61 -1.81 -20.57
C CYS A 920 28.07 -1.58 -19.15
N LEU A 921 28.85 -0.98 -18.25
CA LEU A 921 28.40 -0.60 -16.90
C LEU A 921 27.51 0.66 -16.88
N LEU A 922 27.53 1.46 -17.96
CA LEU A 922 26.60 2.58 -18.15
C LEU A 922 25.24 2.14 -18.71
N ILE A 923 25.20 1.02 -19.45
CA ILE A 923 24.00 0.50 -20.11
C ILE A 923 23.31 -0.61 -19.29
N SER A 924 24.04 -1.30 -18.42
CA SER A 924 23.45 -2.32 -17.52
C SER A 924 23.19 -1.75 -16.12
N ASN A 925 21.94 -1.82 -15.68
CA ASN A 925 21.37 -1.26 -14.45
C ASN A 925 21.89 -1.97 -13.15
N ILE A 926 23.21 -2.04 -12.96
CA ILE A 926 23.87 -2.65 -11.78
C ILE A 926 24.27 -1.54 -10.79
N PRO A 927 23.99 -1.66 -9.47
CA PRO A 927 24.38 -0.64 -8.50
C PRO A 927 25.91 -0.49 -8.42
N ARG A 928 26.40 0.76 -8.36
CA ARG A 928 27.80 1.07 -8.06
C ARG A 928 28.27 0.36 -6.78
N ILE A 929 29.20 -0.59 -6.89
CA ILE A 929 29.98 -1.05 -5.74
C ILE A 929 31.10 -0.03 -5.50
N MET A 930 30.95 0.86 -4.51
CA MET A 930 32.05 1.72 -4.07
C MET A 930 33.01 0.94 -3.16
N ILE A 931 34.25 0.75 -3.62
CA ILE A 931 35.35 0.20 -2.83
C ILE A 931 36.07 1.34 -2.12
N TYR A 932 36.07 1.36 -0.79
CA TYR A 932 36.89 2.31 -0.01
C TYR A 932 38.32 1.79 0.14
N PRO A 933 39.36 2.59 -0.17
CA PRO A 933 40.73 2.20 0.13
C PRO A 933 41.03 2.49 1.61
N LYS A 934 41.06 1.45 2.46
CA LYS A 934 41.66 1.54 3.79
C LYS A 934 43.17 1.35 3.63
N ARG A 935 43.95 2.38 3.98
CA ARG A 935 45.42 2.31 4.09
C ARG A 935 45.85 1.06 4.87
N VAL A 936 46.68 0.23 4.26
CA VAL A 936 47.58 -0.68 4.98
C VAL A 936 49.00 -0.21 4.67
N LYS A 937 49.71 0.19 5.73
CA LYS A 937 51.17 0.38 5.73
C LYS A 937 51.84 -0.99 5.78
N ASP A 938 52.93 -1.11 5.03
CA ASP A 938 54.05 -2.05 5.07
C ASP A 938 53.95 -3.27 6.01
N ASP A 939 54.05 -4.46 5.43
CA ASP A 939 55.30 -5.24 5.49
C ASP A 939 55.27 -6.33 4.41
N GLY A 940 56.40 -6.48 3.71
CA GLY A 940 56.45 -7.06 2.37
C GLY A 940 56.20 -8.57 2.25
N ILE A 941 55.63 -8.95 1.10
CA ILE A 941 55.85 -10.21 0.37
C ILE A 941 55.61 -9.90 -1.12
N ASN A 942 56.57 -10.31 -1.97
CA ASN A 942 56.56 -10.13 -3.41
C ASN A 942 55.43 -10.91 -4.12
N SER A 943 54.79 -10.21 -5.08
CA SER A 943 54.30 -10.61 -6.42
C SER A 943 54.19 -12.12 -6.71
N THR A 944 53.09 -12.71 -7.17
CA THR A 944 52.08 -12.33 -8.19
C THR A 944 50.93 -13.36 -8.05
N ASN A 945 49.69 -13.03 -8.45
CA ASN A 945 48.49 -13.89 -8.49
C ASN A 945 47.50 -13.86 -7.30
N SER A 946 47.24 -12.71 -6.64
CA SER A 946 46.01 -12.57 -5.82
C SER A 946 44.89 -11.80 -6.54
N HIS A 947 45.22 -10.98 -7.54
CA HIS A 947 44.24 -10.27 -8.37
C HIS A 947 43.59 -11.16 -9.43
N LEU A 948 44.35 -12.09 -10.03
CA LEU A 948 43.83 -13.00 -11.05
C LEU A 948 42.75 -13.94 -10.48
N TRP A 949 42.93 -14.46 -9.26
CA TRP A 949 41.94 -15.33 -8.62
C TRP A 949 40.65 -14.59 -8.23
N ARG A 950 40.73 -13.31 -7.87
CA ARG A 950 39.54 -12.48 -7.63
C ARG A 950 38.81 -12.15 -8.92
N ILE A 951 39.55 -11.84 -9.99
CA ILE A 951 38.97 -11.61 -11.32
C ILE A 951 38.32 -12.88 -11.85
N ILE A 952 38.96 -14.06 -11.73
CA ILE A 952 38.38 -15.36 -12.10
C ILE A 952 37.13 -15.68 -11.27
N TRP A 953 37.11 -15.30 -9.99
CA TRP A 953 35.94 -15.50 -9.12
C TRP A 953 34.76 -14.58 -9.50
N TYR A 954 35.03 -13.32 -9.86
CA TYR A 954 34.03 -12.38 -10.37
C TYR A 954 33.53 -12.77 -11.77
N LEU A 955 34.42 -13.25 -12.65
CA LEU A 955 34.07 -13.75 -13.98
C LEU A 955 33.16 -14.97 -13.88
N LYS A 956 33.41 -15.90 -12.94
CA LYS A 956 32.53 -17.07 -12.71
C LYS A 956 31.12 -16.68 -12.23
N ILE A 957 31.02 -15.61 -11.45
CA ILE A 957 29.73 -15.07 -10.96
C ILE A 957 28.95 -14.42 -12.11
N ILE A 958 29.63 -13.65 -12.96
CA ILE A 958 29.02 -13.01 -14.14
C ILE A 958 28.61 -14.07 -15.16
N GLU A 959 29.44 -15.08 -15.39
CA GLU A 959 29.15 -16.21 -16.28
C GLU A 959 27.92 -17.01 -15.79
N LEU A 960 27.79 -17.25 -14.48
CA LEU A 960 26.59 -17.88 -13.88
C LEU A 960 25.32 -17.01 -13.96
N ILE A 961 25.45 -15.68 -13.90
CA ILE A 961 24.32 -14.74 -14.03
C ILE A 961 23.84 -14.62 -15.48
N VAL A 962 24.75 -14.76 -16.45
CA VAL A 962 24.46 -14.61 -17.88
C VAL A 962 23.99 -15.91 -18.52
N TYR A 963 24.55 -17.07 -18.13
CA TYR A 963 24.27 -18.35 -18.80
C TYR A 963 23.01 -19.08 -18.30
N GLU A 964 22.54 -18.85 -17.07
CA GLU A 964 21.39 -19.58 -16.49
C GLU A 964 20.17 -18.68 -16.17
N LYS A 965 19.72 -17.89 -17.16
CA LYS A 965 18.40 -17.21 -17.10
C LYS A 965 17.18 -18.16 -17.13
N LYS A 966 17.38 -19.47 -16.98
CA LYS A 966 16.31 -20.46 -16.75
C LYS A 966 16.73 -21.44 -15.63
N ASN A 967 16.20 -21.24 -14.42
CA ASN A 967 16.14 -22.20 -13.27
C ASN A 967 17.11 -22.09 -12.06
N ALA A 968 17.52 -20.91 -11.59
CA ALA A 968 18.39 -20.80 -10.40
C ALA A 968 17.75 -20.25 -9.10
N ALA A 969 16.45 -20.43 -8.87
CA ALA A 969 15.82 -20.04 -7.59
C ALA A 969 16.15 -20.93 -6.36
N PRO A 970 16.49 -22.24 -6.45
CA PRO A 970 16.65 -23.07 -5.24
C PRO A 970 18.04 -23.07 -4.56
N LEU A 971 19.10 -22.57 -5.21
CA LEU A 971 20.50 -22.78 -4.76
C LEU A 971 21.16 -21.57 -4.08
N LEU A 972 20.56 -20.38 -4.17
CA LEU A 972 21.09 -19.15 -3.57
C LEU A 972 21.24 -19.21 -2.04
N PRO A 973 20.34 -19.86 -1.27
CA PRO A 973 20.49 -19.99 0.19
C PRO A 973 21.62 -20.94 0.62
N TYR A 974 22.04 -21.88 -0.24
CA TYR A 974 23.11 -22.83 0.06
C TYR A 974 24.51 -22.22 -0.16
N LEU A 975 24.62 -21.30 -1.12
CA LEU A 975 25.86 -20.60 -1.46
C LEU A 975 26.17 -19.43 -0.51
N LEU A 976 25.15 -18.76 0.02
CA LEU A 976 25.34 -17.69 1.02
C LEU A 976 25.65 -18.19 2.44
N ARG A 977 25.50 -19.49 2.72
CA ARG A 977 25.81 -20.10 4.03
C ARG A 977 27.26 -20.58 4.18
N ASN A 978 28.01 -20.70 3.09
CA ASN A 978 29.39 -21.23 3.09
C ASN A 978 30.44 -20.22 2.58
N ALA A 979 30.05 -18.96 2.39
CA ALA A 979 30.94 -17.80 2.23
C ALA A 979 30.97 -17.02 3.54
#